data_AF-A0A496PP90-F1
#
_entry.id   AF-A0A496PP90-F1
#
_cell.length_a   1.000
_cell.length_b   1.000
_cell.length_c   1.000
_cell.angle_alpha   90.00
_cell.angle_beta   90.00
_cell.angle_gamma   90.00
#
_symmetry.space_group_name_H-M   'P 1'
#
loop_
_entity.id
_entity.type
_entity.pdbx_description
1 polymer ?
#
loop_
_entity_poly.entity_id
_entity_poly.type
_entity_poly.pdbx_seq_one_letter_code
_entity_poly.pdbx_strand_id
1 'polypeptide(L)'
;MYRFRKIVPILVVSVMLIGMLAACSTPAPVEEAEPVEEVEVVEEAEPVEEAEPVEEVEVVEEAEPVEEEVAFEEQPFGENLPTAPTITTPLVVAYQDFSQKFSPFFSDTGYDADVAAMTQISLLTTDRTGGIIFNAIEGEVVNYNGTDYLYKGPADTKVEYDEATDTTKYTAKLRVGMKFSDGKPVTADDIIFTYYTFLDPSYVGSTTLSSYDIVGLKDYQTQTTSDVFDKYNAMAEDIFAAGPDHEWSDADAWTAEQQDDFWAKLKDEWMYDVQGIVNYVNNNYMAYAESYTTYLPEEITGNEGMEIMLGMVLWGFGDIDDDGQLVTAITETTFDLVENFPTIEDYYNETYAAYEGDPVEYAGVESASGADVLGNATSKFIGYWGPLDESMGGEGVPNISGIVKVDDYTVEVTVNGYSAPAVYSILGIQVTPLHYYGDAAKYDYENNQFGFDFGDLSKQQSLTATPMGAGAYKYVKYDNRVVYFEANEYYYRGCPKIAEIQFKETTSAEVPSAVQTGTADAGEMSYNATRYAEVQSYNSNGTMTGDVITSSLVDNLGYGYIGINADNVNVAGEPGSDASKNLRKGFATVLAVYRDVAIDSYYGEAASVINYPISNTSWAAPQPTDDDYQLAFSTDVDGNPIYTPEMSFEEKYAAAEQAALGFFEAAGYTVVDGKLTEAPEGAKMSYEVIVPGDGTGDHPAFAILTGAQAALANIGMELKINDPSDANILWDALDSSSQELWTAAWGSTIDPDMYQVYHSSNVVGEGGSDSNHYHIRDEALDQFILDARKSDDQGYRKAVYKQALDRIIDWAVEIPTYQRKNVIIFSTERVNIDTLTPDITTFWGWLSDIELVEMR
;
A
#
# COMPACT_ATOMS: atom_id res chain seq x y z
N MET A 1 -21.16 -26.08 25.77
CA MET A 1 -20.52 -25.36 26.89
C MET A 1 -19.56 -24.37 26.23
N TYR A 2 -19.62 -23.06 26.51
CA TYR A 2 -18.81 -22.10 25.74
C TYR A 2 -17.31 -22.25 26.10
N ARG A 3 -16.48 -22.67 25.13
CA ARG A 3 -15.00 -22.63 25.14
C ARG A 3 -14.53 -21.86 23.89
N PHE A 4 -13.39 -21.17 23.99
CA PHE A 4 -12.49 -20.58 22.96
C PHE A 4 -12.98 -19.81 21.71
N ARG A 5 -14.26 -19.81 21.35
CA ARG A 5 -14.88 -19.28 20.11
C ARG A 5 -14.78 -17.76 19.84
N LYS A 6 -13.62 -17.07 20.00
CA LYS A 6 -13.53 -15.59 19.84
C LYS A 6 -12.12 -14.98 19.58
N ILE A 7 -11.08 -15.77 19.31
CA ILE A 7 -9.72 -15.31 18.96
C ILE A 7 -9.16 -16.34 17.95
N VAL A 8 -8.94 -16.04 16.67
CA VAL A 8 -7.94 -15.10 16.10
C VAL A 8 -8.39 -14.53 14.72
N PRO A 9 -7.63 -13.62 14.06
CA PRO A 9 -7.93 -13.10 12.72
C PRO A 9 -7.11 -13.70 11.55
N ILE A 10 -7.42 -13.22 10.34
CA ILE A 10 -6.86 -13.64 9.04
C ILE A 10 -5.77 -12.64 8.61
N LEU A 11 -4.62 -13.10 8.11
CA LEU A 11 -3.42 -12.26 7.98
C LEU A 11 -2.96 -12.09 6.52
N VAL A 12 -3.48 -11.08 5.81
CA VAL A 12 -3.02 -10.70 4.43
C VAL A 12 -2.94 -9.18 4.21
N VAL A 13 -2.16 -8.46 5.02
CA VAL A 13 -1.55 -7.18 4.59
C VAL A 13 -0.10 -7.11 5.06
N SER A 14 0.85 -6.95 4.13
CA SER A 14 2.26 -6.66 4.44
C SER A 14 2.92 -5.95 3.27
N VAL A 15 3.15 -4.64 3.44
CA VAL A 15 4.16 -3.80 2.72
C VAL A 15 4.13 -2.36 3.25
N MET A 16 2.95 -1.76 3.47
CA MET A 16 2.83 -0.35 3.89
C MET A 16 3.32 -0.07 5.33
N LEU A 17 3.37 -1.07 6.21
CA LEU A 17 3.67 -0.92 7.63
C LEU A 17 5.11 -0.47 7.95
N ILE A 18 6.04 -0.63 7.01
CA ILE A 18 7.48 -0.42 7.25
C ILE A 18 7.83 1.07 7.52
N GLY A 19 6.96 2.01 7.12
CA GLY A 19 7.20 3.46 7.27
C GLY A 19 7.03 4.04 8.70
N MET A 20 6.59 3.25 9.69
CA MET A 20 6.19 3.78 11.00
C MET A 20 7.35 4.04 11.99
N LEU A 21 8.50 3.35 11.87
CA LEU A 21 9.55 3.31 12.90
C LEU A 21 10.58 4.46 12.88
N ALA A 22 10.35 5.53 12.10
CA ALA A 22 11.40 6.49 11.71
C ALA A 22 11.26 7.93 12.27
N ALA A 23 10.60 8.12 13.42
CA ALA A 23 10.49 9.41 14.13
C ALA A 23 10.80 9.22 15.66
N CYS A 24 11.05 10.19 16.57
CA CYS A 24 10.46 11.53 16.75
C CYS A 24 11.30 12.49 17.67
N SER A 25 11.01 13.81 17.63
CA SER A 25 10.96 14.87 18.69
C SER A 25 11.13 16.31 18.09
N THR A 26 11.51 17.37 18.84
CA THR A 26 11.28 18.85 18.61
C THR A 26 12.45 19.74 17.98
N PRO A 27 12.49 21.12 18.09
CA PRO A 27 13.58 22.01 17.54
C PRO A 27 13.97 23.35 18.30
N ALA A 28 14.73 24.28 17.63
CA ALA A 28 14.75 25.79 17.69
C ALA A 28 16.06 26.56 18.15
N PRO A 29 16.36 27.86 17.77
CA PRO A 29 16.04 28.74 16.60
C PRO A 29 17.22 29.69 16.09
N VAL A 30 16.96 30.80 15.34
CA VAL A 30 17.80 31.41 14.23
C VAL A 30 17.90 32.99 14.16
N GLU A 31 18.96 33.57 13.51
CA GLU A 31 19.19 34.96 12.94
C GLU A 31 20.35 34.92 11.85
N GLU A 32 20.65 35.81 10.86
CA GLU A 32 19.94 36.77 9.95
C GLU A 32 20.86 37.27 8.74
N ALA A 33 20.33 37.40 7.49
CA ALA A 33 20.60 38.35 6.34
C ALA A 33 21.95 38.57 5.50
N GLU A 34 21.93 38.18 4.19
CA GLU A 34 22.05 39.00 2.90
C GLU A 34 23.31 39.84 2.41
N PRO A 35 23.41 40.39 1.13
CA PRO A 35 23.01 39.98 -0.27
C PRO A 35 23.90 40.43 -1.53
N VAL A 36 23.51 40.03 -2.79
CA VAL A 36 23.73 40.55 -4.22
C VAL A 36 25.15 40.60 -4.93
N GLU A 37 25.38 40.73 -6.28
CA GLU A 37 24.65 41.31 -7.48
C GLU A 37 25.18 40.91 -8.94
N GLU A 38 24.32 40.96 -10.01
CA GLU A 38 24.45 41.20 -11.53
C GLU A 38 25.68 40.74 -12.45
N VAL A 39 25.74 40.60 -13.83
CA VAL A 39 24.87 40.65 -15.09
C VAL A 39 25.57 40.12 -16.42
N GLU A 40 24.78 39.86 -17.51
CA GLU A 40 25.03 39.79 -19.02
C GLU A 40 26.03 38.75 -19.67
N VAL A 41 25.92 38.13 -20.89
CA VAL A 41 24.96 37.94 -22.06
C VAL A 41 25.43 38.43 -23.48
N VAL A 42 24.99 37.76 -24.61
CA VAL A 42 24.72 38.23 -26.03
C VAL A 42 25.19 37.33 -27.25
N GLU A 43 24.26 36.53 -27.83
CA GLU A 43 23.65 36.41 -29.22
C GLU A 43 24.34 36.34 -30.66
N GLU A 44 23.56 35.79 -31.65
CA GLU A 44 23.53 35.82 -33.17
C GLU A 44 24.56 35.03 -34.08
N ALA A 45 24.33 34.55 -35.35
CA ALA A 45 23.16 34.22 -36.24
C ALA A 45 23.58 33.52 -37.63
N GLU A 46 22.65 33.24 -38.59
CA GLU A 46 22.69 32.28 -39.79
C GLU A 46 23.00 32.85 -41.24
N PRO A 47 22.45 32.46 -42.48
CA PRO A 47 21.73 31.25 -43.07
C PRO A 47 21.90 30.82 -44.61
N VAL A 48 21.65 29.51 -44.96
CA VAL A 48 20.80 28.87 -46.07
C VAL A 48 21.09 28.94 -47.65
N GLU A 49 20.38 28.08 -48.46
CA GLU A 49 20.19 27.89 -49.98
C GLU A 49 21.17 26.95 -50.80
N GLU A 50 20.92 26.27 -51.96
CA GLU A 50 19.89 26.18 -53.09
C GLU A 50 19.82 24.71 -53.73
N ALA A 51 19.05 24.35 -54.81
CA ALA A 51 18.76 22.94 -55.27
C ALA A 51 18.48 22.59 -56.81
N GLU A 52 18.33 21.28 -57.16
CA GLU A 52 17.68 20.60 -58.37
C GLU A 52 18.29 20.73 -59.82
N PRO A 53 17.91 19.98 -60.92
CA PRO A 53 16.82 18.99 -61.20
C PRO A 53 17.20 17.66 -62.03
N VAL A 54 16.31 17.14 -62.93
CA VAL A 54 15.97 15.71 -63.23
C VAL A 54 15.91 15.25 -64.74
N GLU A 55 16.14 13.95 -65.09
CA GLU A 55 15.35 13.06 -66.03
C GLU A 55 16.03 11.70 -66.47
N GLU A 56 15.33 10.55 -66.36
CA GLU A 56 14.86 9.59 -67.43
C GLU A 56 14.38 8.21 -66.82
N VAL A 57 13.70 7.32 -67.59
CA VAL A 57 12.93 6.16 -67.04
C VAL A 57 13.07 4.84 -67.86
N GLU A 58 13.19 3.70 -67.18
CA GLU A 58 12.96 2.32 -67.71
C GLU A 58 12.15 1.48 -66.68
N VAL A 59 11.61 0.30 -67.04
CA VAL A 59 10.50 -0.34 -66.29
C VAL A 59 10.59 -1.88 -66.19
N VAL A 60 10.03 -2.43 -65.09
CA VAL A 60 9.63 -3.83 -64.79
C VAL A 60 10.67 -4.73 -64.12
N GLU A 61 10.52 -4.89 -62.80
CA GLU A 61 10.28 -6.19 -62.16
C GLU A 61 9.14 -5.99 -61.12
N GLU A 62 8.37 -7.04 -60.80
CA GLU A 62 7.40 -6.98 -59.70
C GLU A 62 8.16 -7.22 -58.40
N ALA A 63 8.28 -6.18 -57.56
CA ALA A 63 8.84 -6.31 -56.23
C ALA A 63 7.87 -7.06 -55.32
N GLU A 64 8.41 -7.95 -54.48
CA GLU A 64 7.74 -8.37 -53.24
C GLU A 64 7.48 -7.13 -52.37
N PRO A 65 6.44 -7.12 -51.51
CA PRO A 65 6.22 -5.99 -50.61
C PRO A 65 7.41 -5.87 -49.66
N VAL A 66 8.30 -4.93 -49.96
CA VAL A 66 9.30 -4.46 -49.01
C VAL A 66 8.52 -3.76 -47.92
N GLU A 67 8.50 -4.35 -46.73
CA GLU A 67 8.20 -3.61 -45.51
C GLU A 67 9.27 -2.51 -45.42
N GLU A 68 8.86 -1.25 -45.56
CA GLU A 68 9.71 -0.15 -45.14
C GLU A 68 9.86 -0.27 -43.62
N GLU A 69 11.03 -0.74 -43.16
CA GLU A 69 11.43 -0.63 -41.76
C GLU A 69 11.15 0.80 -41.31
N VAL A 70 10.21 0.99 -40.38
CA VAL A 70 9.80 2.31 -39.94
C VAL A 70 10.99 2.92 -39.18
N ALA A 71 11.74 3.78 -39.87
CA ALA A 71 12.97 4.36 -39.35
C ALA A 71 12.64 5.39 -38.25
N PHE A 72 12.48 4.90 -37.02
CA PHE A 72 12.32 5.73 -35.84
C PHE A 72 13.63 6.51 -35.56
N GLU A 73 13.56 7.84 -35.59
CA GLU A 73 14.71 8.72 -35.31
C GLU A 73 15.00 8.77 -33.79
N GLU A 74 16.27 8.65 -33.37
CA GLU A 74 16.65 8.76 -31.95
C GLU A 74 16.28 10.15 -31.40
N GLN A 75 15.68 10.21 -30.20
CA GLN A 75 15.13 11.42 -29.57
C GLN A 75 15.99 11.88 -28.37
N PRO A 76 17.13 12.56 -28.59
CA PRO A 76 18.03 12.98 -27.51
C PRO A 76 17.36 13.94 -26.53
N PHE A 77 17.70 13.82 -25.25
CA PHE A 77 17.31 14.77 -24.22
C PHE A 77 18.25 15.98 -24.28
N GLY A 78 17.84 17.03 -25.00
CA GLY A 78 18.65 18.25 -25.14
C GLY A 78 19.94 18.07 -25.95
N GLU A 79 20.75 19.13 -26.01
CA GLU A 79 21.99 19.14 -26.79
C GLU A 79 23.22 18.81 -25.94
N ASN A 80 24.15 18.00 -26.49
CA ASN A 80 25.46 17.70 -25.90
C ASN A 80 25.42 17.05 -24.50
N LEU A 81 24.55 16.03 -24.33
CA LEU A 81 24.50 15.21 -23.11
C LEU A 81 25.89 14.71 -22.65
N PRO A 82 26.17 14.70 -21.33
CA PRO A 82 27.34 14.02 -20.79
C PRO A 82 27.34 12.52 -21.14
N THR A 83 28.48 12.00 -21.60
CA THR A 83 28.66 10.57 -21.96
C THR A 83 29.61 9.83 -21.00
N ALA A 84 29.98 10.46 -19.89
CA ALA A 84 30.85 9.95 -18.84
C ALA A 84 30.76 10.86 -17.60
N PRO A 85 30.97 10.33 -16.38
CA PRO A 85 31.00 11.15 -15.18
C PRO A 85 32.23 12.08 -15.15
N THR A 86 32.07 13.24 -14.53
CA THR A 86 33.09 14.29 -14.42
C THR A 86 33.71 14.38 -13.02
N ILE A 87 33.06 13.78 -12.02
CA ILE A 87 33.41 13.87 -10.59
C ILE A 87 33.69 12.47 -10.06
N THR A 88 34.92 12.25 -9.56
CA THR A 88 35.36 10.96 -8.99
C THR A 88 35.31 10.93 -7.45
N THR A 89 34.76 11.96 -6.82
CA THR A 89 34.44 11.96 -5.38
C THR A 89 33.09 11.24 -5.21
N PRO A 90 33.01 10.13 -4.45
CA PRO A 90 31.74 9.45 -4.25
C PRO A 90 30.80 10.24 -3.34
N LEU A 91 29.49 10.17 -3.62
CA LEU A 91 28.44 10.61 -2.70
C LEU A 91 28.06 9.45 -1.78
N VAL A 92 28.18 9.64 -0.46
CA VAL A 92 27.78 8.63 0.54
C VAL A 92 26.48 9.04 1.21
N VAL A 93 25.39 8.31 0.96
CA VAL A 93 24.06 8.60 1.51
C VAL A 93 23.77 7.68 2.69
N ALA A 94 23.37 8.24 3.81
CA ALA A 94 22.90 7.49 4.97
C ALA A 94 21.46 7.02 4.76
N TYR A 95 21.26 5.71 4.87
CA TYR A 95 19.99 4.98 4.76
C TYR A 95 19.82 4.11 6.01
N GLN A 96 18.60 3.63 6.31
CA GLN A 96 18.42 2.60 7.35
C GLN A 96 18.72 1.19 6.80
N ASP A 97 18.46 0.14 7.59
CA ASP A 97 18.74 -1.26 7.21
C ASP A 97 17.94 -1.69 5.96
N PHE A 98 18.58 -2.42 5.05
CA PHE A 98 17.97 -2.93 3.80
C PHE A 98 17.48 -4.39 3.94
N SER A 99 16.38 -4.75 3.27
CA SER A 99 15.97 -6.17 3.15
C SER A 99 16.81 -6.95 2.12
N GLN A 100 17.55 -6.24 1.27
CA GLN A 100 18.27 -6.76 0.08
C GLN A 100 17.34 -7.22 -1.05
N LYS A 101 16.04 -6.89 -0.99
CA LYS A 101 15.08 -7.11 -2.08
C LYS A 101 15.06 -5.92 -3.05
N PHE A 102 16.21 -5.63 -3.65
CA PHE A 102 16.42 -4.45 -4.49
C PHE A 102 15.76 -4.48 -5.89
N SER A 103 15.09 -5.57 -6.28
CA SER A 103 14.43 -5.72 -7.59
C SER A 103 13.11 -4.95 -7.68
N PRO A 104 12.80 -4.29 -8.83
CA PRO A 104 11.54 -3.57 -9.04
C PRO A 104 10.28 -4.45 -8.98
N PHE A 105 10.43 -5.77 -9.05
CA PHE A 105 9.33 -6.73 -8.91
C PHE A 105 9.04 -7.15 -7.46
N PHE A 106 9.99 -6.98 -6.53
CA PHE A 106 9.92 -7.63 -5.20
C PHE A 106 10.40 -6.74 -4.05
N SER A 107 10.49 -5.42 -4.25
CA SER A 107 10.93 -4.46 -3.23
C SER A 107 10.00 -4.40 -2.01
N ASP A 108 10.61 -4.46 -0.83
CA ASP A 108 9.98 -4.67 0.47
C ASP A 108 9.89 -3.36 1.26
N THR A 109 11.05 -2.76 1.54
CA THR A 109 11.15 -1.46 2.23
C THR A 109 11.20 -0.34 1.19
N GLY A 110 10.81 0.88 1.58
CA GLY A 110 11.02 2.08 0.77
C GLY A 110 12.51 2.30 0.42
N TYR A 111 13.43 1.83 1.26
CA TYR A 111 14.87 1.91 1.01
C TYR A 111 15.35 0.92 -0.06
N ASP A 112 14.75 -0.27 -0.15
CA ASP A 112 14.99 -1.18 -1.28
C ASP A 112 14.36 -0.64 -2.58
N ALA A 113 13.21 0.04 -2.48
CA ALA A 113 12.57 0.70 -3.61
C ALA A 113 13.38 1.91 -4.14
N ASP A 114 14.03 2.68 -3.28
CA ASP A 114 15.00 3.71 -3.69
C ASP A 114 16.19 3.11 -4.46
N VAL A 115 16.69 1.94 -4.03
CA VAL A 115 17.75 1.21 -4.76
C VAL A 115 17.26 0.75 -6.14
N ALA A 116 16.00 0.30 -6.24
CA ALA A 116 15.39 0.00 -7.54
C ALA A 116 15.28 1.28 -8.40
N ALA A 117 14.73 2.37 -7.86
CA ALA A 117 14.52 3.63 -8.57
C ALA A 117 15.81 4.24 -9.15
N MET A 118 16.95 4.11 -8.45
CA MET A 118 18.27 4.50 -8.98
C MET A 118 18.66 3.77 -10.28
N THR A 119 18.13 2.55 -10.49
CA THR A 119 18.46 1.67 -11.63
C THR A 119 17.41 1.59 -12.73
N GLN A 120 16.16 2.02 -12.48
CA GLN A 120 15.04 1.86 -13.42
C GLN A 120 14.57 3.19 -14.03
N ILE A 121 13.60 3.10 -14.95
CA ILE A 121 12.81 4.22 -15.47
C ILE A 121 11.32 3.88 -15.41
N SER A 122 10.47 4.82 -15.00
CA SER A 122 9.00 4.66 -14.97
C SER A 122 8.36 5.25 -16.22
N LEU A 123 7.32 4.62 -16.78
CA LEU A 123 6.62 5.17 -17.96
C LEU A 123 5.93 6.50 -17.65
N LEU A 124 5.27 6.60 -16.49
CA LEU A 124 4.69 7.83 -15.97
C LEU A 124 5.73 8.71 -15.23
N THR A 125 5.56 10.03 -15.29
CA THR A 125 6.23 10.98 -14.39
C THR A 125 5.28 12.10 -13.98
N THR A 126 5.61 12.82 -12.90
CA THR A 126 4.72 13.77 -12.22
C THR A 126 5.43 15.07 -11.85
N ASP A 127 4.67 16.15 -11.68
CA ASP A 127 5.15 17.43 -11.16
C ASP A 127 5.35 17.44 -9.63
N ARG A 128 5.84 18.58 -9.11
CA ARG A 128 6.04 18.86 -7.67
C ARG A 128 4.77 18.75 -6.80
N THR A 129 3.58 18.69 -7.38
CA THR A 129 2.27 18.48 -6.72
C THR A 129 1.64 17.13 -7.02
N GLY A 130 2.34 16.24 -7.75
CA GLY A 130 1.83 14.94 -8.16
C GLY A 130 0.96 14.97 -9.43
N GLY A 131 0.85 16.12 -10.10
CA GLY A 131 0.15 16.22 -11.39
C GLY A 131 0.88 15.42 -12.47
N ILE A 132 0.14 14.69 -13.31
CA ILE A 132 0.72 13.83 -14.35
C ILE A 132 1.27 14.67 -15.51
N ILE A 133 2.49 14.35 -15.93
CA ILE A 133 3.13 14.91 -17.12
C ILE A 133 2.87 13.97 -18.29
N PHE A 134 1.95 14.33 -19.19
CA PHE A 134 1.55 13.44 -20.28
C PHE A 134 2.52 13.49 -21.46
N ASN A 135 2.99 14.68 -21.86
CA ASN A 135 3.86 14.90 -23.02
C ASN A 135 5.35 14.91 -22.60
N ALA A 136 5.78 13.94 -21.79
CA ALA A 136 7.06 13.99 -21.09
C ALA A 136 8.30 13.85 -22.00
N ILE A 137 8.19 13.44 -23.26
CA ILE A 137 9.35 13.35 -24.17
C ILE A 137 9.87 14.76 -24.51
N GLU A 138 8.99 15.62 -25.03
CA GLU A 138 9.27 17.04 -25.26
C GLU A 138 9.20 17.87 -23.97
N GLY A 139 8.42 17.39 -23.00
CA GLY A 139 8.32 17.93 -21.65
C GLY A 139 7.25 19.01 -21.51
N GLU A 140 6.73 19.13 -20.29
CA GLU A 140 5.71 20.11 -19.94
C GLU A 140 6.27 21.11 -18.92
N VAL A 141 5.87 22.37 -19.04
CA VAL A 141 6.26 23.42 -18.10
C VAL A 141 5.11 23.65 -17.13
N VAL A 142 5.32 23.30 -15.85
CA VAL A 142 4.34 23.49 -14.77
C VAL A 142 4.93 24.43 -13.72
N ASN A 143 4.14 25.43 -13.32
CA ASN A 143 4.55 26.40 -12.30
C ASN A 143 4.38 25.81 -10.90
N TYR A 144 5.41 25.93 -10.06
CA TYR A 144 5.36 25.61 -8.64
C TYR A 144 5.96 26.76 -7.83
N ASN A 145 5.24 27.24 -6.81
CA ASN A 145 5.62 28.39 -5.97
C ASN A 145 6.00 29.69 -6.73
N GLY A 146 5.56 29.86 -7.98
CA GLY A 146 5.91 31.00 -8.83
C GLY A 146 7.10 30.74 -9.75
N THR A 147 7.79 29.61 -9.64
CA THR A 147 8.87 29.16 -10.54
C THR A 147 8.33 28.20 -11.59
N ASP A 148 8.66 28.43 -12.86
CA ASP A 148 8.33 27.52 -13.95
C ASP A 148 9.36 26.38 -14.04
N TYR A 149 8.90 25.12 -13.91
CA TYR A 149 9.75 23.93 -14.01
C TYR A 149 9.39 23.12 -15.26
N LEU A 150 10.41 22.72 -16.03
CA LEU A 150 10.27 21.81 -17.18
C LEU A 150 10.42 20.37 -16.71
N TYR A 151 9.34 19.61 -16.72
CA TYR A 151 9.33 18.18 -16.40
C TYR A 151 9.44 17.36 -17.68
N LYS A 152 10.26 16.31 -17.65
CA LYS A 152 10.52 15.40 -18.77
C LYS A 152 10.67 13.97 -18.28
N GLY A 153 10.39 13.01 -19.15
CA GLY A 153 10.35 11.60 -18.86
C GLY A 153 10.86 10.71 -20.01
N PRO A 154 10.76 9.38 -19.83
CA PRO A 154 11.16 8.38 -20.81
C PRO A 154 10.05 8.00 -21.79
N ALA A 155 8.80 8.41 -21.55
CA ALA A 155 7.66 8.13 -22.42
C ALA A 155 6.66 9.30 -22.45
N ASP A 156 5.95 9.45 -23.57
CA ASP A 156 4.68 10.18 -23.62
C ASP A 156 3.55 9.21 -23.20
N THR A 157 2.59 9.70 -22.43
CA THR A 157 1.47 8.90 -21.91
C THR A 157 0.12 9.51 -22.29
N LYS A 158 -0.93 8.68 -22.33
CA LYS A 158 -2.28 9.08 -22.71
C LYS A 158 -3.34 8.21 -22.03
N VAL A 159 -4.49 8.79 -21.72
CA VAL A 159 -5.68 8.10 -21.22
C VAL A 159 -6.88 8.51 -22.08
N GLU A 160 -7.66 7.54 -22.56
CA GLU A 160 -8.85 7.76 -23.38
C GLU A 160 -9.99 6.83 -22.93
N TYR A 161 -11.07 7.41 -22.42
CA TYR A 161 -12.30 6.68 -22.07
C TYR A 161 -13.32 6.76 -23.21
N ASP A 162 -13.91 5.62 -23.58
CA ASP A 162 -14.99 5.52 -24.56
C ASP A 162 -16.30 5.10 -23.88
N GLU A 163 -17.21 6.07 -23.70
CA GLU A 163 -18.57 5.88 -23.17
C GLU A 163 -19.42 4.86 -23.96
N ALA A 164 -19.08 4.58 -25.22
CA ALA A 164 -19.87 3.69 -26.08
C ALA A 164 -19.52 2.21 -25.90
N THR A 165 -18.32 1.91 -25.41
CA THR A 165 -17.88 0.55 -25.03
C THR A 165 -17.76 0.36 -23.52
N ASP A 166 -17.78 1.45 -22.73
CA ASP A 166 -17.47 1.47 -21.30
C ASP A 166 -16.08 0.87 -21.03
N THR A 167 -15.07 1.42 -21.72
CA THR A 167 -13.66 1.00 -21.58
C THR A 167 -12.72 2.20 -21.59
N THR A 168 -11.62 2.10 -20.85
CA THR A 168 -10.52 3.08 -20.87
C THR A 168 -9.26 2.48 -21.46
N LYS A 169 -8.70 3.16 -22.46
CA LYS A 169 -7.39 2.89 -23.05
C LYS A 169 -6.32 3.75 -22.38
N TYR A 170 -5.21 3.11 -22.03
CA TYR A 170 -3.99 3.73 -21.54
C TYR A 170 -2.89 3.49 -22.58
N THR A 171 -2.22 4.53 -23.04
CA THR A 171 -1.12 4.43 -24.01
C THR A 171 0.17 4.91 -23.37
N ALA A 172 1.26 4.16 -23.56
CA ALA A 172 2.63 4.61 -23.31
C ALA A 172 3.43 4.52 -24.60
N LYS A 173 4.11 5.62 -24.96
CA LYS A 173 5.03 5.68 -26.10
C LYS A 173 6.41 6.09 -25.61
N LEU A 174 7.38 5.18 -25.70
CA LEU A 174 8.77 5.40 -25.30
C LEU A 174 9.48 6.44 -26.18
N ARG A 175 10.44 7.13 -25.56
CA ARG A 175 11.49 7.90 -26.22
C ARG A 175 12.39 6.96 -27.03
N VAL A 176 12.47 7.20 -28.34
CA VAL A 176 13.31 6.40 -29.24
C VAL A 176 14.80 6.58 -28.92
N GLY A 177 15.55 5.49 -28.90
CA GLY A 177 17.01 5.49 -28.72
C GLY A 177 17.51 5.34 -27.27
N MET A 178 16.60 5.25 -26.28
CA MET A 178 16.95 4.90 -24.90
C MET A 178 17.63 3.53 -24.79
N LYS A 179 18.54 3.39 -23.83
CA LYS A 179 19.33 2.16 -23.64
C LYS A 179 19.44 1.79 -22.16
N PHE A 180 19.34 0.49 -21.89
CA PHE A 180 19.67 -0.11 -20.60
C PHE A 180 21.16 0.05 -20.29
N SER A 181 21.56 -0.09 -19.02
CA SER A 181 22.93 0.18 -18.60
C SER A 181 24.00 -0.83 -19.07
N ASP A 182 23.58 -1.90 -19.76
CA ASP A 182 24.43 -2.84 -20.51
C ASP A 182 24.60 -2.45 -22.00
N GLY A 183 23.97 -1.35 -22.43
CA GLY A 183 24.03 -0.78 -23.77
C GLY A 183 22.95 -1.27 -24.75
N LYS A 184 22.05 -2.17 -24.34
CA LYS A 184 20.94 -2.63 -25.20
C LYS A 184 19.80 -1.61 -25.27
N PRO A 185 19.04 -1.52 -26.38
CA PRO A 185 17.90 -0.62 -26.49
C PRO A 185 16.80 -0.97 -25.48
N VAL A 186 16.03 0.04 -25.07
CA VAL A 186 14.74 -0.11 -24.38
C VAL A 186 13.64 -0.08 -25.44
N THR A 187 12.70 -1.02 -25.39
CA THR A 187 11.65 -1.20 -26.41
C THR A 187 10.29 -1.49 -25.79
N ALA A 188 9.24 -1.51 -26.62
CA ALA A 188 7.92 -2.00 -26.23
C ALA A 188 7.94 -3.45 -25.71
N ASP A 189 8.88 -4.28 -26.18
CA ASP A 189 8.99 -5.70 -25.78
C ASP A 189 9.31 -5.83 -24.27
N ASP A 190 10.11 -4.90 -23.74
CA ASP A 190 10.45 -4.79 -22.32
C ASP A 190 9.24 -4.36 -21.48
N ILE A 191 8.38 -3.49 -22.01
CA ILE A 191 7.10 -3.12 -21.37
C ILE A 191 6.16 -4.33 -21.33
N ILE A 192 6.01 -5.06 -22.44
CA ILE A 192 5.19 -6.27 -22.51
C ILE A 192 5.70 -7.31 -21.51
N PHE A 193 7.01 -7.63 -21.51
CA PHE A 193 7.62 -8.53 -20.52
C PHE A 193 7.32 -8.10 -19.07
N THR A 194 7.41 -6.80 -18.80
CA THR A 194 7.15 -6.23 -17.47
C THR A 194 5.69 -6.41 -17.06
N TYR A 195 4.72 -6.08 -17.93
CA TYR A 195 3.30 -6.28 -17.65
C TYR A 195 2.98 -7.76 -17.40
N TYR A 196 3.45 -8.67 -18.25
CA TYR A 196 3.20 -10.10 -18.07
C TYR A 196 3.85 -10.64 -16.79
N THR A 197 5.03 -10.15 -16.39
CA THR A 197 5.64 -10.51 -15.10
C THR A 197 4.81 -10.05 -13.91
N PHE A 198 4.21 -8.85 -13.96
CA PHE A 198 3.32 -8.33 -12.90
C PHE A 198 1.92 -8.98 -12.88
N LEU A 199 1.51 -9.66 -13.97
CA LEU A 199 0.17 -10.21 -14.16
C LEU A 199 0.13 -11.74 -14.21
N ASP A 200 1.27 -12.42 -14.13
CA ASP A 200 1.37 -13.87 -13.96
C ASP A 200 0.80 -14.29 -12.59
N PRO A 201 0.01 -15.38 -12.49
CA PRO A 201 -0.63 -15.80 -11.24
C PRO A 201 0.35 -16.31 -10.16
N SER A 202 1.65 -16.49 -10.47
CA SER A 202 2.69 -16.78 -9.48
C SER A 202 3.38 -15.52 -8.91
N TYR A 203 2.95 -14.32 -9.32
CA TYR A 203 3.47 -13.06 -8.81
C TYR A 203 3.04 -12.82 -7.34
N VAL A 204 4.03 -12.67 -6.46
CA VAL A 204 3.88 -12.47 -5.01
C VAL A 204 4.53 -11.17 -4.52
N GLY A 205 4.75 -10.21 -5.41
CA GLY A 205 5.26 -8.88 -5.08
C GLY A 205 4.13 -7.89 -4.74
N SER A 206 4.49 -6.63 -4.51
CA SER A 206 3.61 -5.60 -3.93
C SER A 206 2.74 -4.82 -4.92
N THR A 207 2.55 -5.29 -6.15
CA THR A 207 1.77 -4.56 -7.18
C THR A 207 0.27 -4.77 -7.00
N THR A 208 -0.51 -3.72 -7.27
CA THR A 208 -1.98 -3.79 -7.33
C THR A 208 -2.50 -3.90 -8.77
N LEU A 209 -1.63 -4.04 -9.77
CA LEU A 209 -1.99 -4.04 -11.19
C LEU A 209 -3.07 -5.09 -11.56
N SER A 210 -3.05 -6.25 -10.90
CA SER A 210 -4.03 -7.33 -11.11
C SER A 210 -5.44 -7.06 -10.55
N SER A 211 -5.64 -6.00 -9.76
CA SER A 211 -6.98 -5.63 -9.27
C SER A 211 -7.80 -4.76 -10.25
N TYR A 212 -7.23 -4.42 -11.41
CA TYR A 212 -7.92 -3.71 -12.48
C TYR A 212 -8.43 -4.70 -13.53
N ASP A 213 -9.65 -4.46 -14.01
CA ASP A 213 -10.31 -5.29 -15.04
C ASP A 213 -9.72 -5.02 -16.44
N ILE A 214 -8.44 -5.37 -16.60
CA ILE A 214 -7.73 -5.37 -17.88
C ILE A 214 -8.36 -6.43 -18.77
N VAL A 215 -8.76 -6.05 -19.99
CA VAL A 215 -9.51 -6.94 -20.90
C VAL A 215 -8.74 -8.25 -21.14
N GLY A 216 -9.37 -9.39 -20.87
CA GLY A 216 -8.79 -10.72 -21.02
C GLY A 216 -7.80 -11.14 -19.93
N LEU A 217 -7.57 -10.34 -18.88
CA LEU A 217 -6.65 -10.70 -17.79
C LEU A 217 -7.13 -11.93 -17.00
N LYS A 218 -8.39 -11.93 -16.55
CA LYS A 218 -8.97 -13.06 -15.81
C LYS A 218 -8.92 -14.35 -16.64
N ASP A 219 -9.24 -14.24 -17.93
CA ASP A 219 -9.19 -15.35 -18.89
C ASP A 219 -7.76 -15.91 -19.00
N TYR A 220 -6.75 -15.03 -19.10
CA TYR A 220 -5.33 -15.43 -19.12
C TYR A 220 -4.88 -16.08 -17.80
N GLN A 221 -5.16 -15.47 -16.65
CA GLN A 221 -4.74 -15.98 -15.34
C GLN A 221 -5.40 -17.31 -14.96
N THR A 222 -6.66 -17.52 -15.38
CA THR A 222 -7.37 -18.80 -15.19
C THR A 222 -7.15 -19.80 -16.32
N GLN A 223 -6.38 -19.42 -17.36
CA GLN A 223 -6.16 -20.17 -18.60
C GLN A 223 -7.46 -20.66 -19.30
N THR A 224 -8.58 -20.01 -18.99
CA THR A 224 -9.95 -20.44 -19.32
C THR A 224 -10.74 -19.22 -19.79
N THR A 225 -11.42 -19.29 -20.93
CA THR A 225 -12.24 -18.14 -21.37
C THR A 225 -13.44 -17.92 -20.46
N SER A 226 -13.92 -16.68 -20.32
CA SER A 226 -15.06 -16.37 -19.43
C SER A 226 -16.32 -17.22 -19.70
N ASP A 227 -16.66 -17.48 -20.98
CA ASP A 227 -17.76 -18.39 -21.37
C ASP A 227 -17.58 -19.83 -20.82
N VAL A 228 -16.33 -20.30 -20.73
CA VAL A 228 -15.98 -21.64 -20.23
C VAL A 228 -15.87 -21.62 -18.70
N PHE A 229 -15.37 -20.53 -18.09
CA PHE A 229 -15.34 -20.33 -16.65
C PHE A 229 -16.76 -20.42 -16.07
N ASP A 230 -17.71 -19.66 -16.63
CA ASP A 230 -19.11 -19.64 -16.19
C ASP A 230 -19.77 -21.02 -16.36
N LYS A 231 -19.46 -21.74 -17.45
CA LYS A 231 -19.92 -23.11 -17.68
C LYS A 231 -19.45 -24.06 -16.57
N TYR A 232 -18.17 -24.02 -16.19
CA TYR A 232 -17.63 -24.92 -15.16
C TYR A 232 -17.98 -24.48 -13.74
N ASN A 233 -18.21 -23.19 -13.49
CA ASN A 233 -18.78 -22.69 -12.25
C ASN A 233 -20.21 -23.24 -12.06
N ALA A 234 -21.09 -23.07 -13.05
CA ALA A 234 -22.44 -23.63 -13.01
C ALA A 234 -22.43 -25.17 -12.88
N MET A 235 -21.45 -25.86 -13.47
CA MET A 235 -21.27 -27.31 -13.30
C MET A 235 -20.89 -27.68 -11.86
N ALA A 236 -20.01 -26.91 -11.21
CA ALA A 236 -19.65 -27.12 -9.81
C ALA A 236 -20.84 -26.86 -8.87
N GLU A 237 -21.61 -25.79 -9.12
CA GLU A 237 -22.87 -25.51 -8.40
C GLU A 237 -23.88 -26.65 -8.53
N ASP A 238 -24.10 -27.17 -9.74
CA ASP A 238 -25.00 -28.30 -10.01
C ASP A 238 -24.52 -29.62 -9.34
N ILE A 239 -23.21 -29.91 -9.38
CA ILE A 239 -22.62 -31.09 -8.70
C ILE A 239 -22.79 -30.98 -7.18
N PHE A 240 -22.47 -29.82 -6.60
CA PHE A 240 -22.62 -29.57 -5.17
C PHE A 240 -24.09 -29.67 -4.72
N ALA A 241 -25.01 -29.09 -5.51
CA ALA A 241 -26.45 -29.15 -5.24
C ALA A 241 -27.08 -30.55 -5.43
N ALA A 242 -26.46 -31.44 -6.22
CA ALA A 242 -26.85 -32.85 -6.29
C ALA A 242 -26.44 -33.64 -5.04
N GLY A 243 -25.35 -33.22 -4.38
CA GLY A 243 -24.84 -33.80 -3.14
C GLY A 243 -23.90 -35.00 -3.34
N PRO A 244 -23.12 -35.37 -2.30
CA PRO A 244 -22.05 -36.35 -2.41
C PRO A 244 -22.55 -37.80 -2.60
N ASP A 245 -23.79 -38.09 -2.22
CA ASP A 245 -24.45 -39.40 -2.40
C ASP A 245 -25.12 -39.58 -3.78
N HIS A 246 -24.96 -38.64 -4.73
CA HIS A 246 -25.63 -38.70 -6.04
C HIS A 246 -25.11 -39.84 -6.94
N GLU A 247 -25.96 -40.81 -7.26
CA GLU A 247 -25.67 -41.86 -8.26
C GLU A 247 -25.67 -41.26 -9.68
N TRP A 248 -24.49 -40.88 -10.19
CA TRP A 248 -24.29 -40.33 -11.54
C TRP A 248 -24.94 -41.16 -12.66
N SER A 249 -25.47 -40.47 -13.68
CA SER A 249 -26.18 -41.05 -14.82
C SER A 249 -25.92 -40.34 -16.15
N ASP A 250 -26.19 -41.03 -17.27
CA ASP A 250 -26.19 -40.46 -18.64
C ASP A 250 -27.20 -39.32 -18.87
N ALA A 251 -27.90 -38.85 -17.84
CA ALA A 251 -28.88 -37.75 -17.88
C ALA A 251 -28.39 -36.47 -17.19
N ASP A 252 -27.28 -36.52 -16.45
CA ASP A 252 -26.69 -35.40 -15.73
C ASP A 252 -25.85 -34.50 -16.68
N ALA A 253 -25.60 -33.24 -16.30
CA ALA A 253 -24.90 -32.28 -17.16
C ALA A 253 -23.36 -32.42 -17.13
N TRP A 254 -22.84 -33.20 -16.19
CA TRP A 254 -21.44 -33.49 -15.93
C TRP A 254 -21.13 -34.98 -16.12
N THR A 255 -19.84 -35.33 -16.08
CA THR A 255 -19.38 -36.73 -16.07
C THR A 255 -19.09 -37.23 -14.65
N ALA A 256 -19.10 -38.56 -14.45
CA ALA A 256 -18.70 -39.15 -13.17
C ALA A 256 -17.28 -38.74 -12.74
N GLU A 257 -16.34 -38.60 -13.69
CA GLU A 257 -14.97 -38.17 -13.41
C GLU A 257 -14.89 -36.73 -12.89
N GLN A 258 -15.75 -35.83 -13.40
CA GLN A 258 -15.88 -34.46 -12.89
C GLN A 258 -16.54 -34.41 -11.50
N GLN A 259 -17.53 -35.26 -11.24
CA GLN A 259 -18.16 -35.37 -9.93
C GLN A 259 -17.17 -35.89 -8.88
N ASP A 260 -16.49 -37.01 -9.16
CA ASP A 260 -15.48 -37.59 -8.29
C ASP A 260 -14.33 -36.60 -8.00
N ASP A 261 -13.87 -35.87 -9.03
CA ASP A 261 -12.82 -34.87 -8.91
C ASP A 261 -13.26 -33.61 -8.12
N PHE A 262 -14.48 -33.10 -8.32
CA PHE A 262 -15.01 -31.98 -7.54
C PHE A 262 -15.09 -32.33 -6.04
N TRP A 263 -15.68 -33.47 -5.69
CA TRP A 263 -15.79 -33.89 -4.29
C TRP A 263 -14.43 -34.21 -3.67
N ALA A 264 -13.46 -34.71 -4.45
CA ALA A 264 -12.07 -34.86 -4.01
C ALA A 264 -11.44 -33.50 -3.68
N LYS A 265 -11.54 -32.50 -4.57
CA LYS A 265 -11.00 -31.14 -4.31
C LYS A 265 -11.68 -30.48 -3.11
N LEU A 266 -13.01 -30.60 -2.96
CA LEU A 266 -13.72 -30.02 -1.82
C LEU A 266 -13.24 -30.62 -0.49
N LYS A 267 -12.99 -31.94 -0.46
CA LYS A 267 -12.37 -32.60 0.70
C LYS A 267 -10.93 -32.13 0.93
N ASP A 268 -10.11 -32.02 -0.10
CA ASP A 268 -8.71 -31.57 0.03
C ASP A 268 -8.63 -30.13 0.56
N GLU A 269 -9.49 -29.21 0.11
CA GLU A 269 -9.56 -27.84 0.64
C GLU A 269 -10.05 -27.79 2.09
N TRP A 270 -11.05 -28.60 2.45
CA TRP A 270 -11.55 -28.69 3.83
C TRP A 270 -10.48 -29.27 4.76
N MET A 271 -9.78 -30.34 4.34
CA MET A 271 -8.63 -30.89 5.07
C MET A 271 -7.49 -29.87 5.20
N TYR A 272 -7.27 -29.00 4.21
CA TYR A 272 -6.29 -27.93 4.27
C TYR A 272 -6.66 -26.85 5.31
N ASP A 273 -7.93 -26.40 5.37
CA ASP A 273 -8.37 -25.45 6.40
C ASP A 273 -8.36 -26.06 7.81
N VAL A 274 -8.72 -27.34 7.97
CA VAL A 274 -8.58 -28.07 9.24
C VAL A 274 -7.10 -28.18 9.66
N GLN A 275 -6.17 -28.35 8.72
CA GLN A 275 -4.73 -28.24 8.99
C GLN A 275 -4.34 -26.80 9.36
N GLY A 276 -5.00 -25.79 8.79
CA GLY A 276 -4.94 -24.39 9.20
C GLY A 276 -5.28 -24.20 10.67
N ILE A 277 -6.40 -24.77 11.15
CA ILE A 277 -6.80 -24.76 12.57
C ILE A 277 -5.73 -25.42 13.45
N VAL A 278 -5.23 -26.61 13.06
CA VAL A 278 -4.16 -27.31 13.81
C VAL A 278 -2.90 -26.46 13.89
N ASN A 279 -2.43 -25.91 12.76
CA ASN A 279 -1.24 -25.05 12.72
C ASN A 279 -1.42 -23.80 13.59
N TYR A 280 -2.60 -23.18 13.50
CA TYR A 280 -2.95 -21.98 14.24
C TYR A 280 -2.94 -22.24 15.76
N VAL A 281 -3.61 -23.30 16.21
CA VAL A 281 -3.67 -23.70 17.63
C VAL A 281 -2.27 -24.02 18.18
N ASN A 282 -1.43 -24.73 17.43
CA ASN A 282 -0.08 -25.06 17.89
C ASN A 282 0.85 -23.84 17.95
N ASN A 283 0.71 -22.87 17.05
CA ASN A 283 1.50 -21.64 17.09
C ASN A 283 1.12 -20.70 18.26
N ASN A 284 -0.16 -20.67 18.66
CA ASN A 284 -0.69 -19.61 19.53
C ASN A 284 -1.18 -20.11 20.90
N TYR A 285 -1.64 -21.36 21.00
CA TYR A 285 -2.27 -21.91 22.21
C TYR A 285 -1.53 -23.09 22.84
N MET A 286 -0.33 -23.44 22.37
CA MET A 286 0.53 -24.46 23.00
C MET A 286 0.71 -24.25 24.52
N ALA A 287 0.75 -22.98 24.98
CA ALA A 287 0.83 -22.64 26.41
C ALA A 287 -0.38 -23.08 27.26
N TYR A 288 -1.52 -23.41 26.64
CA TYR A 288 -2.74 -23.89 27.31
C TYR A 288 -2.86 -25.42 27.35
N ALA A 289 -1.95 -26.17 26.70
CA ALA A 289 -2.02 -27.62 26.55
C ALA A 289 -2.33 -28.38 27.85
N GLU A 290 -1.58 -28.14 28.93
CA GLU A 290 -1.76 -28.82 30.24
C GLU A 290 -3.16 -28.56 30.82
N SER A 291 -3.72 -27.38 30.58
CA SER A 291 -5.02 -26.95 31.14
C SER A 291 -6.23 -27.56 30.44
N TYR A 292 -6.05 -28.13 29.25
CA TYR A 292 -7.15 -28.67 28.42
C TYR A 292 -6.96 -30.14 28.01
N THR A 293 -5.73 -30.63 27.93
CA THR A 293 -5.40 -32.00 27.49
C THR A 293 -4.72 -32.85 28.57
N THR A 294 -4.30 -32.24 29.68
CA THR A 294 -3.40 -32.82 30.71
C THR A 294 -1.96 -33.15 30.26
N TYR A 295 -1.64 -33.08 28.97
CA TYR A 295 -0.29 -33.22 28.43
C TYR A 295 0.49 -31.90 28.49
N LEU A 296 1.80 -31.98 28.67
CA LEU A 296 2.69 -30.81 28.67
C LEU A 296 3.05 -30.37 27.24
N PRO A 297 3.36 -29.07 27.00
CA PRO A 297 3.83 -28.57 25.70
C PRO A 297 4.97 -29.39 25.08
N GLU A 298 5.94 -29.80 25.90
CA GLU A 298 7.09 -30.62 25.49
C GLU A 298 6.77 -32.10 25.17
N GLU A 299 5.55 -32.57 25.45
CA GLU A 299 5.06 -33.90 25.10
C GLU A 299 4.26 -33.90 23.78
N ILE A 300 3.76 -32.72 23.37
CA ILE A 300 3.02 -32.49 22.13
C ILE A 300 3.97 -32.08 20.99
N THR A 301 4.85 -31.11 21.25
CA THR A 301 5.68 -30.45 20.22
C THR A 301 6.54 -31.45 19.44
N GLY A 302 6.37 -31.49 18.11
CA GLY A 302 7.07 -32.40 17.20
C GLY A 302 6.44 -33.79 17.08
N ASN A 303 5.21 -33.98 17.56
CA ASN A 303 4.41 -35.17 17.32
C ASN A 303 3.07 -34.78 16.67
N GLU A 304 3.02 -34.85 15.35
CA GLU A 304 1.89 -34.53 14.46
C GLU A 304 0.53 -35.00 15.01
N GLY A 305 0.43 -36.23 15.50
CA GLY A 305 -0.82 -36.77 16.06
C GLY A 305 -1.24 -36.18 17.41
N MET A 306 -0.30 -35.66 18.19
CA MET A 306 -0.59 -34.90 19.42
C MET A 306 -0.90 -33.43 19.11
N GLU A 307 -0.25 -32.87 18.08
CA GLU A 307 -0.49 -31.52 17.58
C GLU A 307 -1.91 -31.40 16.98
N ILE A 308 -2.38 -32.44 16.26
CA ILE A 308 -3.76 -32.58 15.79
C ILE A 308 -4.74 -32.75 16.98
N MET A 309 -4.40 -33.60 17.96
CA MET A 309 -5.21 -33.76 19.19
C MET A 309 -5.42 -32.43 19.92
N LEU A 310 -4.37 -31.63 20.07
CA LEU A 310 -4.46 -30.31 20.73
C LEU A 310 -5.39 -29.37 19.96
N GLY A 311 -5.34 -29.39 18.62
CA GLY A 311 -6.30 -28.72 17.74
C GLY A 311 -7.73 -29.14 18.05
N MET A 312 -8.04 -30.45 17.94
CA MET A 312 -9.38 -30.99 18.19
C MET A 312 -9.92 -30.62 19.56
N VAL A 313 -9.12 -30.70 20.64
CA VAL A 313 -9.58 -30.42 22.00
C VAL A 313 -9.82 -28.92 22.25
N LEU A 314 -8.96 -28.03 21.73
CA LEU A 314 -9.10 -26.59 21.95
C LEU A 314 -10.20 -25.96 21.05
N TRP A 315 -10.41 -26.49 19.84
CA TRP A 315 -11.50 -26.09 18.95
C TRP A 315 -12.84 -26.77 19.29
N GLY A 316 -12.85 -27.80 20.16
CA GLY A 316 -14.07 -28.40 20.72
C GLY A 316 -14.60 -29.65 20.00
N PHE A 317 -13.80 -30.23 19.10
CA PHE A 317 -14.06 -31.46 18.35
C PHE A 317 -13.60 -32.73 19.09
N GLY A 318 -13.06 -32.59 20.30
CA GLY A 318 -12.84 -33.69 21.24
C GLY A 318 -12.62 -33.20 22.68
N ASP A 319 -12.48 -34.14 23.62
CA ASP A 319 -12.01 -33.90 24.98
C ASP A 319 -11.14 -35.10 25.43
N ILE A 320 -10.34 -34.93 26.48
CA ILE A 320 -9.51 -36.02 27.04
C ILE A 320 -10.24 -36.69 28.21
N ASP A 321 -10.29 -38.02 28.20
CA ASP A 321 -11.03 -38.81 29.20
C ASP A 321 -10.25 -39.12 30.50
N ASP A 322 -10.91 -39.77 31.46
CA ASP A 322 -10.33 -40.15 32.77
C ASP A 322 -9.14 -41.14 32.66
N ASP A 323 -8.98 -41.85 31.53
CA ASP A 323 -7.88 -42.78 31.25
C ASP A 323 -6.79 -42.15 30.34
N GLY A 324 -6.96 -40.89 29.92
CA GLY A 324 -6.01 -40.11 29.11
C GLY A 324 -6.19 -40.24 27.60
N GLN A 325 -7.32 -40.78 27.13
CA GLN A 325 -7.59 -41.00 25.70
C GLN A 325 -8.28 -39.78 25.09
N LEU A 326 -7.99 -39.47 23.82
CA LEU A 326 -8.81 -38.52 23.05
C LEU A 326 -10.11 -39.21 22.65
N VAL A 327 -11.25 -38.61 23.01
CA VAL A 327 -12.57 -38.99 22.50
C VAL A 327 -13.12 -37.83 21.67
N THR A 328 -13.49 -38.09 20.43
CA THR A 328 -14.03 -37.06 19.53
C THR A 328 -15.51 -36.75 19.84
N ALA A 329 -15.93 -35.51 19.63
CA ALA A 329 -17.16 -34.94 20.21
C ALA A 329 -18.47 -35.32 19.50
N ILE A 330 -18.39 -35.81 18.27
CA ILE A 330 -19.49 -36.04 17.31
C ILE A 330 -19.51 -37.49 16.85
N THR A 331 -18.36 -38.08 16.46
CA THR A 331 -18.30 -39.49 16.03
C THR A 331 -18.02 -40.48 17.17
N GLU A 332 -17.73 -39.99 18.38
CA GLU A 332 -17.35 -40.78 19.57
C GLU A 332 -16.11 -41.68 19.32
N THR A 333 -15.23 -41.30 18.38
CA THR A 333 -14.03 -42.06 18.02
C THR A 333 -12.95 -41.90 19.10
N THR A 334 -12.22 -42.97 19.44
CA THR A 334 -11.23 -42.98 20.54
C THR A 334 -9.80 -43.24 20.03
N PHE A 335 -8.87 -42.36 20.42
CA PHE A 335 -7.44 -42.49 20.14
C PHE A 335 -6.65 -42.62 21.45
N ASP A 336 -5.75 -43.60 21.54
CA ASP A 336 -5.04 -43.92 22.79
C ASP A 336 -3.79 -43.08 23.05
N LEU A 337 -3.37 -42.28 22.06
CA LEU A 337 -2.23 -41.36 22.13
C LEU A 337 -0.89 -42.04 22.49
N VAL A 338 -0.77 -43.35 22.21
CA VAL A 338 0.43 -44.17 22.46
C VAL A 338 0.78 -45.06 21.27
N GLU A 339 -0.18 -45.81 20.73
CA GLU A 339 -0.07 -46.61 19.50
C GLU A 339 -1.02 -46.11 18.40
N ASN A 340 -2.08 -45.37 18.74
CA ASN A 340 -3.06 -44.78 17.82
C ASN A 340 -3.28 -43.28 18.11
N PHE A 341 -3.16 -42.43 17.09
CA PHE A 341 -3.27 -40.97 17.15
C PHE A 341 -4.23 -40.46 16.05
N PRO A 342 -4.92 -39.33 16.24
CA PRO A 342 -5.77 -38.76 15.19
C PRO A 342 -4.93 -38.26 14.01
N THR A 343 -5.47 -38.43 12.81
CA THR A 343 -4.96 -37.82 11.57
C THR A 343 -5.79 -36.60 11.17
N ILE A 344 -5.31 -35.82 10.21
CA ILE A 344 -6.08 -34.68 9.69
C ILE A 344 -7.33 -35.12 8.91
N GLU A 345 -7.34 -36.36 8.38
CA GLU A 345 -8.53 -36.97 7.81
C GLU A 345 -9.57 -37.33 8.89
N ASP A 346 -9.14 -37.79 10.06
CA ASP A 346 -10.05 -38.03 11.20
C ASP A 346 -10.68 -36.72 11.70
N TYR A 347 -9.90 -35.64 11.78
CA TYR A 347 -10.42 -34.32 12.15
C TYR A 347 -11.38 -33.77 11.07
N TYR A 348 -11.03 -33.87 9.78
CA TYR A 348 -11.97 -33.56 8.68
C TYR A 348 -13.28 -34.36 8.78
N ASN A 349 -13.22 -35.67 9.06
CA ASN A 349 -14.41 -36.50 9.21
C ASN A 349 -15.28 -36.02 10.38
N GLU A 350 -14.66 -35.52 11.46
CA GLU A 350 -15.34 -34.96 12.62
C GLU A 350 -16.02 -33.62 12.32
N THR A 351 -15.35 -32.71 11.60
CA THR A 351 -15.93 -31.41 11.19
C THR A 351 -17.02 -31.59 10.15
N TYR A 352 -16.82 -32.48 9.18
CA TYR A 352 -17.82 -32.85 8.18
C TYR A 352 -19.08 -33.44 8.84
N ALA A 353 -18.92 -34.30 9.85
CA ALA A 353 -20.03 -34.86 10.62
C ALA A 353 -20.75 -33.81 11.49
N ALA A 354 -20.03 -32.80 12.01
CA ALA A 354 -20.62 -31.72 12.81
C ALA A 354 -21.54 -30.80 12.00
N TYR A 355 -21.17 -30.52 10.74
CA TYR A 355 -21.86 -29.59 9.84
C TYR A 355 -22.71 -30.27 8.76
N GLU A 356 -23.07 -31.55 8.96
CA GLU A 356 -23.86 -32.39 8.02
C GLU A 356 -23.32 -32.40 6.56
N GLY A 357 -22.03 -32.09 6.37
CA GLY A 357 -21.36 -31.97 5.07
C GLY A 357 -21.42 -30.59 4.40
N ASP A 358 -21.90 -29.54 5.08
CA ASP A 358 -21.93 -28.16 4.56
C ASP A 358 -20.57 -27.45 4.82
N PRO A 359 -19.76 -27.16 3.77
CA PRO A 359 -18.48 -26.49 3.91
C PRO A 359 -18.62 -24.98 4.22
N VAL A 360 -19.77 -24.37 3.93
CA VAL A 360 -20.03 -22.94 4.12
C VAL A 360 -20.48 -22.66 5.55
N GLU A 361 -21.37 -23.48 6.12
CA GLU A 361 -21.70 -23.41 7.55
C GLU A 361 -20.49 -23.79 8.41
N TYR A 362 -19.68 -24.76 7.99
CA TYR A 362 -18.38 -25.06 8.62
C TYR A 362 -17.44 -23.84 8.60
N ALA A 363 -17.10 -23.33 7.41
CA ALA A 363 -16.05 -22.32 7.28
C ALA A 363 -16.44 -21.00 7.97
N GLY A 364 -17.71 -20.60 7.87
CA GLY A 364 -18.26 -19.41 8.53
C GLY A 364 -18.37 -19.50 10.07
N VAL A 365 -18.02 -20.65 10.67
CA VAL A 365 -18.02 -20.84 12.14
C VAL A 365 -16.67 -21.28 12.69
N GLU A 366 -15.94 -22.15 11.97
CA GLU A 366 -14.77 -22.86 12.47
C GLU A 366 -13.44 -22.46 11.81
N SER A 367 -13.43 -21.90 10.59
CA SER A 367 -12.16 -21.64 9.89
C SER A 367 -11.30 -20.64 10.66
N ALA A 368 -10.08 -21.05 11.02
CA ALA A 368 -9.08 -20.17 11.62
C ALA A 368 -8.52 -19.13 10.62
N SER A 369 -8.92 -19.20 9.35
CA SER A 369 -8.46 -18.33 8.26
C SER A 369 -9.59 -17.73 7.41
N GLY A 370 -10.86 -17.88 7.83
CA GLY A 370 -12.04 -17.44 7.09
C GLY A 370 -12.12 -17.99 5.65
N ALA A 371 -11.54 -19.17 5.41
CA ALA A 371 -11.33 -19.69 4.07
C ALA A 371 -12.65 -20.04 3.37
N ASP A 372 -12.87 -19.52 2.16
CA ASP A 372 -13.94 -20.00 1.28
C ASP A 372 -13.60 -21.39 0.71
N VAL A 373 -13.83 -22.43 1.52
CA VAL A 373 -13.57 -23.84 1.17
C VAL A 373 -14.28 -24.24 -0.13
N LEU A 374 -15.51 -23.75 -0.35
CA LEU A 374 -16.30 -24.09 -1.53
C LEU A 374 -15.82 -23.31 -2.78
N GLY A 375 -15.56 -22.02 -2.67
CA GLY A 375 -15.02 -21.19 -3.75
C GLY A 375 -13.59 -21.58 -4.14
N ASN A 376 -12.75 -21.97 -3.19
CA ASN A 376 -11.40 -22.51 -3.47
C ASN A 376 -11.48 -23.85 -4.22
N ALA A 377 -12.34 -24.77 -3.79
CA ALA A 377 -12.54 -26.05 -4.47
C ALA A 377 -13.12 -25.86 -5.88
N THR A 378 -14.09 -24.96 -6.03
CA THR A 378 -14.70 -24.58 -7.30
C THR A 378 -13.67 -23.94 -8.24
N SER A 379 -12.84 -23.03 -7.74
CA SER A 379 -11.76 -22.39 -8.52
C SER A 379 -10.72 -23.41 -8.99
N LYS A 380 -10.34 -24.36 -8.14
CA LYS A 380 -9.42 -25.47 -8.50
C LYS A 380 -10.06 -26.51 -9.43
N PHE A 381 -11.38 -26.66 -9.41
CA PHE A 381 -12.14 -27.47 -10.36
C PHE A 381 -12.19 -26.80 -11.74
N ILE A 382 -12.54 -25.52 -11.81
CA ILE A 382 -12.55 -24.74 -13.06
C ILE A 382 -11.14 -24.66 -13.65
N GLY A 383 -10.12 -24.35 -12.85
CA GLY A 383 -8.73 -24.26 -13.32
C GLY A 383 -8.13 -25.57 -13.83
N TYR A 384 -8.74 -26.73 -13.52
CA TYR A 384 -8.36 -28.02 -14.11
C TYR A 384 -9.21 -28.38 -15.33
N TRP A 385 -10.54 -28.25 -15.26
CA TRP A 385 -11.43 -28.71 -16.34
C TRP A 385 -11.70 -27.66 -17.43
N GLY A 386 -11.63 -26.38 -17.12
CA GLY A 386 -11.81 -25.27 -18.07
C GLY A 386 -10.83 -25.32 -19.24
N PRO A 387 -9.51 -25.42 -19.00
CA PRO A 387 -8.50 -25.56 -20.07
C PRO A 387 -8.60 -26.88 -20.86
N LEU A 388 -9.36 -27.86 -20.35
CA LEU A 388 -9.60 -29.16 -21.01
C LEU A 388 -10.89 -29.19 -21.85
N ASP A 389 -11.64 -28.09 -21.92
CA ASP A 389 -12.88 -28.02 -22.71
C ASP A 389 -12.64 -28.18 -24.22
N GLU A 390 -13.55 -28.86 -24.93
CA GLU A 390 -13.46 -29.03 -26.38
C GLU A 390 -13.43 -27.68 -27.14
N SER A 391 -14.01 -26.62 -26.58
CA SER A 391 -14.01 -25.26 -27.15
C SER A 391 -12.70 -24.50 -26.96
N MET A 392 -11.89 -24.84 -25.96
CA MET A 392 -10.51 -24.35 -25.80
C MET A 392 -9.56 -25.02 -26.82
N GLY A 393 -9.97 -26.10 -27.48
CA GLY A 393 -9.18 -26.79 -28.50
C GLY A 393 -7.93 -27.53 -27.99
N GLY A 394 -7.70 -27.52 -26.67
CA GLY A 394 -6.48 -28.01 -26.03
C GLY A 394 -5.35 -26.98 -25.93
N GLU A 395 -5.63 -25.71 -26.20
CA GLU A 395 -4.71 -24.58 -26.02
C GLU A 395 -5.33 -23.63 -24.96
N GLY A 396 -4.54 -23.23 -23.96
CA GLY A 396 -5.00 -22.26 -22.93
C GLY A 396 -5.14 -20.85 -23.50
N VAL A 397 -5.67 -19.91 -22.69
CA VAL A 397 -5.78 -18.50 -23.12
C VAL A 397 -4.36 -17.93 -23.32
N PRO A 398 -3.95 -17.57 -24.56
CA PRO A 398 -2.54 -17.39 -24.88
C PRO A 398 -2.01 -16.00 -24.49
N ASN A 399 -2.87 -14.99 -24.39
CA ASN A 399 -2.50 -13.61 -24.12
C ASN A 399 -3.59 -12.87 -23.33
N ILE A 400 -3.20 -11.74 -22.74
CA ILE A 400 -4.09 -10.73 -22.16
C ILE A 400 -4.50 -9.79 -23.29
N SER A 401 -5.68 -10.00 -23.86
CA SER A 401 -6.11 -9.35 -25.12
C SER A 401 -6.27 -7.83 -25.03
N GLY A 402 -6.34 -7.27 -23.83
CA GLY A 402 -6.30 -5.83 -23.57
C GLY A 402 -4.91 -5.20 -23.64
N ILE A 403 -3.82 -5.97 -23.63
CA ILE A 403 -2.44 -5.48 -23.64
C ILE A 403 -1.83 -5.71 -25.02
N VAL A 404 -1.53 -4.62 -25.73
CA VAL A 404 -1.16 -4.64 -27.16
C VAL A 404 0.12 -3.85 -27.40
N LYS A 405 1.15 -4.50 -27.98
CA LYS A 405 2.24 -3.83 -28.67
C LYS A 405 1.69 -3.23 -29.98
N VAL A 406 1.79 -1.92 -30.12
CA VAL A 406 1.33 -1.18 -31.32
C VAL A 406 2.47 -1.00 -32.32
N ASP A 407 3.66 -0.69 -31.82
CA ASP A 407 4.93 -0.66 -32.56
C ASP A 407 6.10 -0.92 -31.60
N ASP A 408 7.35 -0.83 -32.06
CA ASP A 408 8.55 -1.12 -31.24
C ASP A 408 8.78 -0.17 -30.06
N TYR A 409 8.02 0.92 -29.95
CA TYR A 409 8.11 1.90 -28.85
C TYR A 409 6.76 2.19 -28.17
N THR A 410 5.64 1.68 -28.68
CA THR A 410 4.29 2.03 -28.21
C THR A 410 3.51 0.80 -27.72
N VAL A 411 2.99 0.88 -26.49
CA VAL A 411 2.09 -0.13 -25.90
C VAL A 411 0.77 0.51 -25.48
N GLU A 412 -0.33 -0.19 -25.73
CA GLU A 412 -1.67 0.13 -25.23
C GLU A 412 -2.13 -0.92 -24.21
N VAL A 413 -2.83 -0.46 -23.18
CA VAL A 413 -3.57 -1.31 -22.21
C VAL A 413 -5.02 -0.86 -22.18
N THR A 414 -5.95 -1.80 -22.34
CA THR A 414 -7.40 -1.55 -22.30
C THR A 414 -8.01 -2.17 -21.04
N VAL A 415 -8.75 -1.37 -20.30
CA VAL A 415 -9.42 -1.72 -19.03
C VAL A 415 -10.92 -1.48 -19.20
N ASN A 416 -11.77 -2.31 -18.60
CA ASN A 416 -13.21 -2.06 -18.53
C ASN A 416 -13.53 -0.92 -17.55
N GLY A 417 -14.50 -0.10 -17.90
CA GLY A 417 -14.89 1.10 -17.15
C GLY A 417 -13.84 2.22 -17.17
N TYR A 418 -14.10 3.24 -16.35
CA TYR A 418 -13.14 4.28 -15.97
C TYR A 418 -12.93 4.31 -14.45
N SER A 419 -11.68 4.47 -14.02
CA SER A 419 -11.31 4.62 -12.61
C SER A 419 -10.08 5.53 -12.51
N ALA A 420 -10.25 6.76 -12.02
CA ALA A 420 -9.21 7.78 -11.95
C ALA A 420 -7.84 7.33 -11.38
N PRO A 421 -7.73 6.56 -10.27
CA PRO A 421 -6.44 6.08 -9.77
C PRO A 421 -5.73 5.09 -10.70
N ALA A 422 -6.42 4.45 -11.66
CA ALA A 422 -5.87 3.40 -12.50
C ALA A 422 -4.69 3.87 -13.35
N VAL A 423 -4.62 5.14 -13.75
CA VAL A 423 -3.49 5.69 -14.51
C VAL A 423 -2.15 5.50 -13.79
N TYR A 424 -2.12 5.61 -12.45
CA TYR A 424 -0.91 5.43 -11.66
C TYR A 424 -0.50 3.96 -11.53
N SER A 425 -1.45 3.02 -11.56
CA SER A 425 -1.14 1.58 -11.53
C SER A 425 -0.78 1.03 -12.91
N ILE A 426 -1.56 1.36 -13.94
CA ILE A 426 -1.36 0.90 -15.31
C ILE A 426 -0.08 1.53 -15.90
N LEU A 427 0.05 2.86 -15.86
CA LEU A 427 1.18 3.56 -16.50
C LEU A 427 2.33 3.87 -15.54
N GLY A 428 2.18 3.71 -14.22
CA GLY A 428 3.26 3.95 -13.26
C GLY A 428 4.35 2.88 -13.20
N ILE A 429 4.24 1.80 -13.99
CA ILE A 429 5.21 0.70 -13.98
C ILE A 429 6.63 1.14 -14.39
N GLN A 430 7.63 0.47 -13.82
CA GLN A 430 9.04 0.61 -14.18
C GLN A 430 9.40 -0.34 -15.32
N VAL A 431 10.06 0.14 -16.37
CA VAL A 431 10.41 -0.66 -17.55
C VAL A 431 11.63 -1.52 -17.27
N THR A 432 11.44 -2.85 -17.22
CA THR A 432 12.50 -3.80 -16.85
C THR A 432 13.07 -4.54 -18.08
N PRO A 433 14.39 -4.77 -18.14
CA PRO A 433 15.03 -5.46 -19.28
C PRO A 433 14.63 -6.94 -19.39
N LEU A 434 13.82 -7.26 -20.42
CA LEU A 434 13.40 -8.62 -20.80
C LEU A 434 14.58 -9.58 -20.87
N HIS A 435 15.66 -9.14 -21.50
CA HIS A 435 16.86 -9.94 -21.75
C HIS A 435 17.69 -10.27 -20.49
N TYR A 436 17.36 -9.67 -19.35
CA TYR A 436 18.04 -9.85 -18.06
C TYR A 436 17.13 -10.56 -17.07
N TYR A 437 15.89 -10.07 -16.92
CA TYR A 437 14.90 -10.61 -15.98
C TYR A 437 14.15 -11.82 -16.51
N GLY A 438 14.00 -11.98 -17.82
CA GLY A 438 13.46 -13.18 -18.48
C GLY A 438 14.52 -13.95 -19.27
N ASP A 439 14.06 -14.60 -20.35
CA ASP A 439 14.86 -15.26 -21.37
C ASP A 439 14.39 -14.82 -22.77
N ALA A 440 15.27 -14.15 -23.51
CA ALA A 440 14.99 -13.72 -24.88
C ALA A 440 14.80 -14.88 -25.88
N ALA A 441 15.17 -16.11 -25.53
CA ALA A 441 14.84 -17.31 -26.31
C ALA A 441 13.41 -17.83 -26.05
N LYS A 442 12.70 -17.23 -25.08
CA LYS A 442 11.28 -17.45 -24.78
C LYS A 442 10.42 -16.21 -25.11
N TYR A 443 10.96 -15.26 -25.89
CA TYR A 443 10.22 -14.08 -26.33
C TYR A 443 9.96 -14.11 -27.83
N ASP A 444 8.68 -14.08 -28.18
CA ASP A 444 8.14 -14.02 -29.54
C ASP A 444 6.70 -13.53 -29.41
N TYR A 445 6.49 -12.22 -29.56
CA TYR A 445 5.19 -11.58 -29.35
C TYR A 445 4.09 -12.13 -30.29
N GLU A 446 4.43 -12.35 -31.56
CA GLU A 446 3.52 -12.89 -32.58
C GLU A 446 3.08 -14.33 -32.28
N ASN A 447 3.91 -15.09 -31.55
CA ASN A 447 3.61 -16.45 -31.09
C ASN A 447 3.19 -16.51 -29.61
N ASN A 448 2.85 -15.36 -28.99
CA ASN A 448 2.39 -15.24 -27.59
C ASN A 448 3.39 -15.77 -26.55
N GLN A 449 4.68 -15.54 -26.77
CA GLN A 449 5.74 -15.93 -25.84
C GLN A 449 6.34 -14.66 -25.21
N PHE A 450 6.22 -14.53 -23.88
CA PHE A 450 6.49 -13.26 -23.17
C PHE A 450 7.76 -13.28 -22.30
N GLY A 451 8.73 -14.15 -22.62
CA GLY A 451 10.06 -14.17 -22.01
C GLY A 451 10.25 -15.12 -20.83
N PHE A 452 9.21 -15.84 -20.40
CA PHE A 452 9.25 -16.85 -19.33
C PHE A 452 8.13 -17.89 -19.55
N ASP A 453 8.06 -18.93 -18.71
CA ASP A 453 6.97 -19.92 -18.76
C ASP A 453 5.86 -19.49 -17.79
N PHE A 454 4.59 -19.60 -18.18
CA PHE A 454 3.44 -19.24 -17.33
C PHE A 454 3.49 -19.97 -15.97
N GLY A 455 3.39 -19.21 -14.88
CA GLY A 455 3.52 -19.71 -13.50
C GLY A 455 4.96 -19.94 -13.01
N ASP A 456 6.00 -19.58 -13.80
CA ASP A 456 7.41 -19.68 -13.39
C ASP A 456 8.14 -18.32 -13.45
N LEU A 457 7.97 -17.54 -12.38
CA LEU A 457 8.77 -16.34 -12.10
C LEU A 457 10.09 -16.62 -11.34
N SER A 458 10.54 -17.88 -11.24
CA SER A 458 11.75 -18.23 -10.45
C SER A 458 13.01 -17.51 -10.93
N LYS A 459 13.07 -17.21 -12.23
CA LYS A 459 14.15 -16.46 -12.87
C LYS A 459 14.15 -14.99 -12.42
N GLN A 460 12.99 -14.31 -12.41
CA GLN A 460 12.83 -12.95 -11.88
C GLN A 460 13.13 -12.91 -10.37
N GLN A 461 12.60 -13.87 -9.61
CA GLN A 461 12.85 -14.01 -8.17
C GLN A 461 14.34 -14.21 -7.86
N SER A 462 15.08 -14.95 -8.69
CA SER A 462 16.53 -15.18 -8.51
C SER A 462 17.39 -13.91 -8.60
N LEU A 463 16.84 -12.83 -9.18
CA LEU A 463 17.50 -11.53 -9.37
C LEU A 463 17.08 -10.48 -8.33
N THR A 464 16.35 -10.91 -7.29
CA THR A 464 15.79 -10.03 -6.25
C THR A 464 16.83 -9.12 -5.57
N ALA A 465 18.08 -9.56 -5.46
CA ALA A 465 19.19 -8.80 -4.86
C ALA A 465 20.17 -8.16 -5.88
N THR A 466 19.83 -8.15 -7.18
CA THR A 466 20.69 -7.62 -8.26
C THR A 466 19.84 -6.87 -9.30
N PRO A 467 19.46 -5.61 -9.04
CA PRO A 467 18.67 -4.83 -9.98
C PRO A 467 19.49 -4.36 -11.19
N MET A 468 18.82 -4.20 -12.31
CA MET A 468 19.42 -3.86 -13.60
C MET A 468 18.37 -3.14 -14.45
N GLY A 469 18.71 -2.01 -15.09
CA GLY A 469 17.73 -1.22 -15.82
C GLY A 469 18.35 -0.07 -16.61
N ALA A 470 17.54 0.95 -16.92
CA ALA A 470 17.91 2.11 -17.74
C ALA A 470 17.96 3.42 -16.94
N GLY A 471 17.97 3.34 -15.61
CA GLY A 471 18.01 4.49 -14.69
C GLY A 471 19.36 5.22 -14.66
N ALA A 472 19.47 6.19 -13.75
CA ALA A 472 20.63 7.08 -13.66
C ALA A 472 21.92 6.32 -13.27
N TYR A 473 21.83 5.29 -12.46
CA TYR A 473 22.98 4.54 -11.94
C TYR A 473 22.81 3.03 -12.11
N LYS A 474 23.92 2.31 -12.19
CA LYS A 474 23.99 0.84 -12.23
C LYS A 474 24.28 0.33 -10.83
N TYR A 475 23.55 -0.70 -10.38
CA TYR A 475 23.90 -1.41 -9.15
C TYR A 475 25.16 -2.26 -9.36
N VAL A 476 26.11 -2.15 -8.44
CA VAL A 476 27.40 -2.87 -8.48
C VAL A 476 27.40 -4.05 -7.50
N LYS A 477 26.99 -3.82 -6.25
CA LYS A 477 26.89 -4.82 -5.17
C LYS A 477 26.25 -4.23 -3.91
N TYR A 478 25.75 -5.08 -3.02
CA TYR A 478 25.63 -4.80 -1.58
C TYR A 478 26.74 -5.55 -0.83
N ASP A 479 27.52 -4.84 -0.01
CA ASP A 479 28.68 -5.39 0.71
C ASP A 479 29.03 -4.53 1.94
N ASN A 480 29.29 -5.17 3.08
CA ASN A 480 29.55 -4.52 4.37
C ASN A 480 28.52 -3.42 4.73
N ARG A 481 27.23 -3.68 4.49
CA ARG A 481 26.10 -2.77 4.79
C ARG A 481 26.08 -1.49 3.94
N VAL A 482 26.62 -1.58 2.73
CA VAL A 482 26.62 -0.51 1.73
C VAL A 482 26.19 -1.06 0.37
N VAL A 483 25.18 -0.44 -0.25
CA VAL A 483 24.86 -0.59 -1.67
C VAL A 483 25.78 0.34 -2.47
N TYR A 484 26.49 -0.21 -3.44
CA TYR A 484 27.40 0.52 -4.32
C TYR A 484 26.79 0.67 -5.71
N PHE A 485 26.92 1.87 -6.27
CA PHE A 485 26.45 2.23 -7.60
C PHE A 485 27.57 2.86 -8.44
N GLU A 486 27.52 2.66 -9.75
CA GLU A 486 28.33 3.40 -10.74
C GLU A 486 27.43 4.19 -11.70
N ALA A 487 27.89 5.33 -12.21
CA ALA A 487 27.12 6.16 -13.14
C ALA A 487 26.74 5.40 -14.43
N ASN A 488 25.50 5.53 -14.89
CA ASN A 488 25.08 4.94 -16.17
C ASN A 488 25.43 5.88 -17.34
N GLU A 489 26.41 5.49 -18.18
CA GLU A 489 26.76 6.22 -19.40
C GLU A 489 25.67 6.22 -20.48
N TYR A 490 24.64 5.39 -20.32
CA TYR A 490 23.49 5.29 -21.23
C TYR A 490 22.21 5.98 -20.71
N TYR A 491 22.25 6.65 -19.55
CA TYR A 491 21.04 7.28 -18.99
C TYR A 491 20.47 8.34 -19.94
N TYR A 492 19.15 8.32 -20.15
CA TYR A 492 18.51 9.11 -21.21
C TYR A 492 18.58 10.63 -20.98
N ARG A 493 18.75 11.08 -19.72
CA ARG A 493 19.00 12.49 -19.35
C ARG A 493 20.49 12.89 -19.40
N GLY A 494 21.35 11.98 -19.86
CA GLY A 494 22.81 12.10 -19.83
C GLY A 494 23.43 11.37 -18.65
N CYS A 495 24.70 10.99 -18.79
CA CYS A 495 25.46 10.31 -17.75
C CYS A 495 25.58 11.20 -16.49
N PRO A 496 25.28 10.68 -15.28
CA PRO A 496 25.47 11.43 -14.05
C PRO A 496 26.88 11.99 -13.89
N LYS A 497 26.97 13.20 -13.30
CA LYS A 497 28.27 13.84 -13.06
C LYS A 497 29.13 13.08 -12.06
N ILE A 498 28.51 12.51 -11.02
CA ILE A 498 29.19 11.75 -9.95
C ILE A 498 29.38 10.30 -10.38
N ALA A 499 30.62 9.81 -10.35
CA ALA A 499 30.97 8.48 -10.87
C ALA A 499 30.50 7.30 -10.00
N GLU A 500 30.47 7.48 -8.68
CA GLU A 500 30.14 6.44 -7.69
C GLU A 500 29.17 6.98 -6.63
N ILE A 501 28.13 6.23 -6.31
CA ILE A 501 27.22 6.51 -5.17
C ILE A 501 27.23 5.32 -4.22
N GLN A 502 27.12 5.59 -2.92
CA GLN A 502 27.07 4.59 -1.86
C GLN A 502 25.86 4.86 -0.95
N PHE A 503 24.85 3.99 -0.93
CA PHE A 503 23.80 4.03 0.10
C PHE A 503 24.22 3.13 1.25
N LYS A 504 24.24 3.64 2.49
CA LYS A 504 24.95 3.05 3.63
C LYS A 504 24.08 2.99 4.88
N GLU A 505 23.92 1.80 5.44
CA GLU A 505 23.16 1.59 6.68
C GLU A 505 23.78 2.41 7.83
N THR A 506 22.96 3.30 8.37
CA THR A 506 23.29 4.29 9.40
C THR A 506 22.03 4.49 10.22
N THR A 507 22.09 4.45 11.55
CA THR A 507 20.86 4.69 12.32
C THR A 507 20.46 6.16 12.20
N SER A 508 19.15 6.44 12.09
CA SER A 508 18.62 7.81 11.96
C SER A 508 19.22 8.78 13.01
N ALA A 509 19.42 8.29 14.24
CA ALA A 509 20.01 9.06 15.34
C ALA A 509 21.47 9.50 15.12
N GLU A 510 22.21 8.83 14.24
CA GLU A 510 23.63 9.10 13.92
C GLU A 510 23.80 10.00 12.68
N VAL A 511 22.78 10.14 11.83
CA VAL A 511 22.88 10.78 10.50
C VAL A 511 23.46 12.21 10.55
N PRO A 512 23.04 13.13 11.46
CA PRO A 512 23.68 14.44 11.58
C PRO A 512 25.18 14.38 11.85
N SER A 513 25.61 13.52 12.78
CA SER A 513 27.03 13.32 13.09
C SER A 513 27.78 12.67 11.93
N ALA A 514 27.12 11.80 11.14
CA ALA A 514 27.72 11.18 9.98
C ALA A 514 27.99 12.20 8.85
N VAL A 515 27.02 13.07 8.57
CA VAL A 515 27.15 14.17 7.60
C VAL A 515 28.19 15.20 8.09
N GLN A 516 28.15 15.62 9.36
CA GLN A 516 29.12 16.56 9.96
C GLN A 516 30.56 16.03 9.90
N THR A 517 30.77 14.74 10.13
CA THR A 517 32.11 14.14 10.13
C THR A 517 32.64 13.78 8.75
N GLY A 518 31.82 13.93 7.69
CA GLY A 518 32.15 13.45 6.35
C GLY A 518 32.25 11.92 6.26
N THR A 519 31.49 11.20 7.10
CA THR A 519 31.31 9.73 6.97
C THR A 519 29.99 9.36 6.29
N ALA A 520 29.14 10.36 6.05
CA ALA A 520 28.11 10.46 5.03
C ALA A 520 28.21 11.87 4.39
N ASP A 521 27.39 12.10 3.38
CA ASP A 521 27.24 13.34 2.60
C ASP A 521 25.79 13.82 2.55
N ALA A 522 24.83 12.89 2.61
CA ALA A 522 23.40 13.16 2.70
C ALA A 522 22.68 12.09 3.52
N GLY A 523 21.41 12.32 3.88
CA GLY A 523 20.51 11.30 4.44
C GLY A 523 19.25 11.89 5.09
N GLU A 524 18.22 11.07 5.29
CA GLU A 524 17.06 11.46 6.12
C GLU A 524 17.38 11.23 7.61
N MET A 525 16.96 12.17 8.45
CA MET A 525 16.95 12.05 9.90
C MET A 525 15.52 12.15 10.44
N SER A 526 15.22 11.35 11.46
CA SER A 526 14.06 11.58 12.32
C SER A 526 14.14 12.99 12.89
N TYR A 527 13.10 13.80 12.68
CA TYR A 527 13.02 15.09 13.36
C TYR A 527 13.07 14.88 14.87
N ASN A 528 13.80 15.72 15.60
CA ASN A 528 14.18 15.44 16.99
C ASN A 528 14.81 16.67 17.67
N ALA A 529 14.46 17.01 18.91
CA ALA A 529 14.99 18.20 19.60
C ALA A 529 16.48 18.13 19.80
N THR A 530 16.97 16.92 20.08
CA THR A 530 18.38 16.65 20.21
C THR A 530 19.06 16.77 18.85
N ARG A 531 18.50 16.19 17.76
CA ARG A 531 19.10 16.25 16.42
C ARG A 531 19.05 17.64 15.78
N TYR A 532 17.97 18.40 15.96
CA TYR A 532 17.83 19.76 15.40
C TYR A 532 18.81 20.70 16.09
N ALA A 533 18.85 20.70 17.44
CA ALA A 533 19.85 21.47 18.18
C ALA A 533 21.30 21.00 17.89
N GLU A 534 21.50 19.72 17.58
CA GLU A 534 22.78 19.16 17.15
C GLU A 534 23.20 19.68 15.76
N VAL A 535 22.33 19.63 14.75
CA VAL A 535 22.57 20.22 13.41
C VAL A 535 22.80 21.73 13.49
N GLN A 536 21.98 22.46 14.26
CA GLN A 536 22.19 23.88 14.54
C GLN A 536 23.55 24.15 15.20
N SER A 537 24.04 23.25 16.05
CA SER A 537 25.35 23.41 16.70
C SER A 537 26.54 23.19 15.76
N TYR A 538 26.30 22.58 14.60
CA TYR A 538 27.32 22.38 13.56
C TYR A 538 27.40 23.58 12.61
N ASN A 539 26.27 24.18 12.25
CA ASN A 539 26.21 25.38 11.41
C ASN A 539 26.59 26.65 12.18
N SER A 540 27.46 27.48 11.62
CA SER A 540 27.91 28.73 12.25
C SER A 540 26.80 29.78 12.43
N ASN A 541 25.73 29.68 11.63
CA ASN A 541 24.54 30.53 11.71
C ASN A 541 23.50 30.02 12.74
N GLY A 542 23.73 28.88 13.40
CA GLY A 542 22.79 28.35 14.39
C GLY A 542 21.47 27.86 13.79
N THR A 543 21.45 27.44 12.53
CA THR A 543 20.22 27.02 11.82
C THR A 543 20.34 25.59 11.28
N MET A 544 19.25 25.03 10.75
CA MET A 544 19.29 23.76 10.01
C MET A 544 19.93 23.87 8.62
N THR A 545 20.12 25.08 8.08
CA THR A 545 20.69 25.32 6.75
C THR A 545 21.75 26.41 6.81
N GLY A 546 23.02 26.00 6.86
CA GLY A 546 24.18 26.87 7.03
C GLY A 546 25.39 26.38 6.24
N ASP A 547 26.58 26.62 6.78
CA ASP A 547 27.88 26.39 6.13
C ASP A 547 28.43 24.96 6.26
N VAL A 548 27.83 24.12 7.10
CA VAL A 548 28.24 22.71 7.31
C VAL A 548 27.16 21.74 6.86
N ILE A 549 25.89 22.02 7.18
CA ILE A 549 24.73 21.23 6.79
C ILE A 549 23.64 22.12 6.18
N THR A 550 23.11 21.69 5.04
CA THR A 550 21.86 22.17 4.44
C THR A 550 20.74 21.17 4.76
N SER A 551 19.57 21.66 5.11
CA SER A 551 18.37 20.85 5.33
C SER A 551 17.28 21.13 4.30
N SER A 552 16.46 20.12 4.03
CA SER A 552 15.15 20.23 3.39
C SER A 552 14.10 19.56 4.29
N LEU A 553 12.95 20.22 4.46
CA LEU A 553 11.84 19.75 5.29
C LEU A 553 10.59 19.61 4.40
N VAL A 554 10.19 18.37 4.14
CA VAL A 554 9.16 18.01 3.16
C VAL A 554 8.00 17.33 3.88
N ASP A 555 6.75 17.69 3.60
CA ASP A 555 5.60 16.99 4.21
C ASP A 555 5.56 15.52 3.77
N ASN A 556 5.47 14.62 4.74
CA ASN A 556 5.41 13.17 4.52
C ASN A 556 4.13 12.79 3.76
N LEU A 557 4.19 11.81 2.86
CA LEU A 557 3.00 11.30 2.16
C LEU A 557 2.17 10.39 3.07
N GLY A 558 1.64 10.95 4.15
CA GLY A 558 0.98 10.21 5.22
C GLY A 558 0.76 11.04 6.47
N TYR A 559 -0.13 10.57 7.34
CA TYR A 559 -0.59 11.30 8.52
C TYR A 559 -1.00 10.37 9.67
N GLY A 560 -0.87 10.85 10.91
CA GLY A 560 -1.28 10.13 12.11
C GLY A 560 -2.72 10.40 12.52
N TYR A 561 -3.41 9.41 13.09
CA TYR A 561 -4.82 9.51 13.50
C TYR A 561 -5.13 8.72 14.79
N ILE A 562 -6.31 8.99 15.37
CA ILE A 562 -6.94 8.17 16.42
C ILE A 562 -8.23 7.61 15.83
N GLY A 563 -8.36 6.29 15.76
CA GLY A 563 -9.54 5.61 15.23
C GLY A 563 -10.52 5.23 16.33
N ILE A 564 -11.80 5.10 15.97
CA ILE A 564 -12.89 4.60 16.79
C ILE A 564 -13.71 3.60 15.97
N ASN A 565 -13.84 2.36 16.46
CA ASN A 565 -14.59 1.31 15.78
C ASN A 565 -16.10 1.51 16.00
N ALA A 566 -16.87 1.64 14.92
CA ALA A 566 -18.30 1.94 15.00
C ALA A 566 -19.14 0.76 15.54
N ASP A 567 -18.74 -0.49 15.30
CA ASP A 567 -19.42 -1.70 15.78
C ASP A 567 -19.17 -1.97 17.28
N ASN A 568 -18.05 -1.48 17.82
CA ASN A 568 -17.72 -1.57 19.25
C ASN A 568 -18.10 -0.30 20.06
N VAL A 569 -18.21 0.86 19.41
CA VAL A 569 -18.57 2.16 20.03
C VAL A 569 -19.85 2.73 19.41
N ASN A 570 -20.98 2.18 19.86
CA ASN A 570 -22.33 2.58 19.47
C ASN A 570 -23.33 2.53 20.65
N VAL A 571 -24.54 2.97 20.37
CA VAL A 571 -25.74 2.85 21.22
C VAL A 571 -26.67 1.83 20.58
N ALA A 572 -27.31 1.00 21.39
CA ALA A 572 -28.33 0.01 21.04
C ALA A 572 -27.97 -1.04 19.96
N GLY A 573 -26.70 -1.15 19.53
CA GLY A 573 -26.31 -2.00 18.40
C GLY A 573 -26.57 -1.36 17.03
N GLU A 574 -26.65 -0.03 16.96
CA GLU A 574 -27.00 0.74 15.75
C GLU A 574 -25.85 1.71 15.38
N PRO A 575 -24.74 1.24 14.75
CA PRO A 575 -23.49 2.00 14.56
C PRO A 575 -23.62 3.36 13.86
N GLY A 576 -24.50 3.45 12.86
CA GLY A 576 -24.72 4.64 12.04
C GLY A 576 -25.77 5.62 12.59
N SER A 577 -26.46 5.29 13.69
CA SER A 577 -27.50 6.14 14.27
C SER A 577 -26.96 7.43 14.88
N ASP A 578 -27.79 8.48 14.95
CA ASP A 578 -27.43 9.77 15.54
C ASP A 578 -26.91 9.64 16.98
N ALA A 579 -27.46 8.70 17.76
CA ALA A 579 -27.02 8.43 19.14
C ALA A 579 -25.60 7.85 19.18
N SER A 580 -25.29 6.91 18.30
CA SER A 580 -23.95 6.32 18.15
C SER A 580 -22.93 7.31 17.61
N LYS A 581 -23.32 8.14 16.64
CA LYS A 581 -22.49 9.25 16.14
C LYS A 581 -22.22 10.27 17.25
N ASN A 582 -23.22 10.65 18.04
CA ASN A 582 -23.06 11.57 19.16
C ASN A 582 -22.16 10.98 20.27
N LEU A 583 -22.26 9.68 20.58
CA LEU A 583 -21.33 8.99 21.48
C LEU A 583 -19.88 9.16 21.01
N ARG A 584 -19.61 8.90 19.72
CA ARG A 584 -18.26 9.04 19.15
C ARG A 584 -17.81 10.51 19.06
N LYS A 585 -18.69 11.45 18.70
CA LYS A 585 -18.42 12.91 18.74
C LYS A 585 -18.05 13.41 20.14
N GLY A 586 -18.65 12.84 21.19
CA GLY A 586 -18.29 13.12 22.58
C GLY A 586 -16.82 12.79 22.89
N PHE A 587 -16.34 11.61 22.46
CA PHE A 587 -14.91 11.27 22.53
C PHE A 587 -14.06 12.15 21.61
N ALA A 588 -14.45 12.29 20.35
CA ALA A 588 -13.68 13.00 19.33
C ALA A 588 -13.45 14.49 19.66
N THR A 589 -14.44 15.17 20.26
CA THR A 589 -14.32 16.56 20.74
C THR A 589 -13.26 16.70 21.83
N VAL A 590 -13.21 15.75 22.78
CA VAL A 590 -12.21 15.75 23.86
C VAL A 590 -10.83 15.35 23.35
N LEU A 591 -10.73 14.41 22.40
CA LEU A 591 -9.46 14.04 21.77
C LEU A 591 -8.91 15.18 20.90
N ALA A 592 -9.75 15.86 20.12
CA ALA A 592 -9.33 16.88 19.18
C ALA A 592 -8.72 18.13 19.83
N VAL A 593 -9.13 18.49 21.04
CA VAL A 593 -8.68 19.73 21.71
C VAL A 593 -7.23 19.66 22.23
N TYR A 594 -6.72 18.47 22.55
CA TYR A 594 -5.35 18.30 23.05
C TYR A 594 -4.28 18.20 21.94
N ARG A 595 -4.69 18.08 20.67
CA ARG A 595 -3.79 17.88 19.52
C ARG A 595 -2.72 18.98 19.42
N ASP A 596 -3.11 20.26 19.44
CA ASP A 596 -2.20 21.41 19.29
C ASP A 596 -0.97 21.28 20.21
N VAL A 597 -1.21 21.09 21.51
CA VAL A 597 -0.17 21.07 22.55
C VAL A 597 0.61 19.75 22.58
N ALA A 598 -0.05 18.63 22.30
CA ALA A 598 0.62 17.32 22.23
C ALA A 598 1.61 17.26 21.06
N ILE A 599 1.17 17.68 19.87
CA ILE A 599 1.96 17.62 18.64
C ILE A 599 3.09 18.67 18.66
N ASP A 600 2.85 19.89 19.16
CA ASP A 600 3.91 20.88 19.37
C ASP A 600 4.95 20.41 20.42
N SER A 601 4.51 19.90 21.57
CA SER A 601 5.43 19.41 22.60
C SER A 601 6.26 18.20 22.17
N TYR A 602 5.76 17.42 21.21
CA TYR A 602 6.42 16.20 20.74
C TYR A 602 7.25 16.49 19.48
N TYR A 603 6.63 16.96 18.39
CA TYR A 603 7.27 17.23 17.10
C TYR A 603 7.68 18.69 16.85
N GLY A 604 7.03 19.68 17.48
CA GLY A 604 7.25 21.10 17.15
C GLY A 604 7.08 21.40 15.66
N GLU A 605 7.98 22.22 15.08
CA GLU A 605 7.85 22.77 13.73
C GLU A 605 7.84 21.75 12.57
N ALA A 606 8.21 20.47 12.78
CA ALA A 606 8.09 19.42 11.76
C ALA A 606 6.86 18.52 11.88
N ALA A 607 5.86 18.92 12.67
CA ALA A 607 4.51 18.44 12.43
C ALA A 607 3.48 19.57 12.54
N SER A 608 2.38 19.44 11.80
CA SER A 608 1.24 20.33 11.88
C SER A 608 -0.03 19.53 12.17
N VAL A 609 -0.93 20.08 12.97
CA VAL A 609 -2.24 19.46 13.23
C VAL A 609 -3.10 19.59 11.97
N ILE A 610 -3.61 18.47 11.49
CA ILE A 610 -4.56 18.39 10.36
C ILE A 610 -5.99 18.30 10.86
N ASN A 611 -6.96 18.81 10.08
CA ASN A 611 -8.38 18.88 10.49
C ASN A 611 -9.33 18.00 9.68
N TYR A 612 -8.83 17.33 8.65
CA TYR A 612 -9.55 16.36 7.84
C TYR A 612 -8.71 15.07 7.76
N PRO A 613 -9.32 13.87 7.67
CA PRO A 613 -8.59 12.61 7.52
C PRO A 613 -8.07 12.44 6.09
N ILE A 614 -7.05 13.24 5.77
CA ILE A 614 -6.33 13.28 4.49
C ILE A 614 -4.98 13.99 4.70
N SER A 615 -3.92 13.59 4.00
CA SER A 615 -2.65 14.32 4.03
C SER A 615 -2.79 15.71 3.42
N ASN A 616 -2.20 16.74 4.05
CA ASN A 616 -2.15 18.11 3.51
C ASN A 616 -1.42 18.21 2.16
N THR A 617 -0.66 17.19 1.78
CA THR A 617 0.02 17.10 0.47
C THR A 617 -0.95 16.85 -0.69
N SER A 618 -2.16 16.36 -0.40
CA SER A 618 -3.16 16.06 -1.42
C SER A 618 -3.78 17.33 -2.00
N TRP A 619 -3.92 17.36 -3.34
CA TRP A 619 -4.70 18.37 -4.05
C TRP A 619 -6.18 18.42 -3.59
N ALA A 620 -6.73 17.31 -3.06
CA ALA A 620 -8.09 17.25 -2.53
C ALA A 620 -8.22 17.79 -1.09
N ALA A 621 -7.12 17.99 -0.36
CA ALA A 621 -7.16 18.46 1.03
C ALA A 621 -7.86 19.83 1.14
N PRO A 622 -8.85 20.00 2.05
CA PRO A 622 -9.48 21.29 2.31
C PRO A 622 -8.50 22.24 2.99
N GLN A 623 -8.47 23.50 2.56
CA GLN A 623 -7.48 24.49 2.97
C GLN A 623 -8.09 25.56 3.90
N PRO A 624 -7.33 26.16 4.83
CA PRO A 624 -7.82 27.25 5.70
C PRO A 624 -8.32 28.51 4.98
N THR A 625 -8.19 28.57 3.65
CA THR A 625 -8.71 29.61 2.75
C THR A 625 -10.08 29.29 2.15
N ASP A 626 -10.57 28.05 2.30
CA ASP A 626 -11.82 27.59 1.70
C ASP A 626 -13.00 28.05 2.57
N ASP A 627 -14.08 28.56 1.94
CA ASP A 627 -15.22 29.22 2.63
C ASP A 627 -15.95 28.31 3.66
N ASP A 628 -15.78 26.99 3.59
CA ASP A 628 -16.40 26.00 4.45
C ASP A 628 -15.41 25.17 5.30
N TYR A 629 -14.15 25.61 5.40
CA TYR A 629 -13.12 24.98 6.25
C TYR A 629 -13.50 25.02 7.74
N GLN A 630 -13.32 23.90 8.44
CA GLN A 630 -13.57 23.77 9.88
C GLN A 630 -12.40 23.10 10.60
N LEU A 631 -12.28 23.35 11.90
CA LEU A 631 -11.38 22.60 12.78
C LEU A 631 -12.07 21.30 13.19
N ALA A 632 -11.32 20.19 13.28
CA ALA A 632 -11.91 18.89 13.60
C ALA A 632 -12.62 18.94 14.97
N PHE A 633 -13.89 18.51 15.00
CA PHE A 633 -14.72 18.41 16.20
C PHE A 633 -14.79 19.70 17.05
N SER A 634 -14.83 20.88 16.39
CA SER A 634 -14.87 22.19 17.04
C SER A 634 -16.26 22.81 17.20
N THR A 635 -17.32 21.98 17.27
CA THR A 635 -18.71 22.42 17.44
C THR A 635 -19.40 21.67 18.59
N ASP A 636 -20.47 22.26 19.12
CA ASP A 636 -21.38 21.59 20.06
C ASP A 636 -22.46 20.76 19.33
N VAL A 637 -23.31 20.09 20.09
CA VAL A 637 -24.38 19.22 19.57
C VAL A 637 -25.48 19.97 18.80
N ASP A 638 -25.61 21.29 18.98
CA ASP A 638 -26.48 22.17 18.20
C ASP A 638 -25.76 22.75 16.94
N GLY A 639 -24.47 22.43 16.75
CA GLY A 639 -23.64 22.88 15.64
C GLY A 639 -22.97 24.25 15.82
N ASN A 640 -22.98 24.82 17.02
CA ASN A 640 -22.32 26.12 17.28
C ASN A 640 -20.81 25.93 17.50
N PRO A 641 -19.93 26.82 16.99
CA PRO A 641 -18.50 26.77 17.28
C PRO A 641 -18.20 26.95 18.77
N ILE A 642 -17.37 26.06 19.34
CA ILE A 642 -17.06 26.06 20.79
C ILE A 642 -15.78 26.84 21.15
N TYR A 643 -15.03 27.32 20.15
CA TYR A 643 -13.79 28.08 20.34
C TYR A 643 -13.89 29.50 19.76
N THR A 644 -13.19 30.46 20.37
CA THR A 644 -12.87 31.75 19.75
C THR A 644 -11.34 31.96 19.70
N PRO A 645 -10.82 32.84 18.82
CA PRO A 645 -9.37 33.06 18.69
C PRO A 645 -8.67 33.56 19.97
N GLU A 646 -9.43 34.11 20.91
CA GLU A 646 -8.92 34.67 22.16
C GLU A 646 -8.85 33.66 23.32
N MET A 647 -9.40 32.46 23.17
CA MET A 647 -9.43 31.44 24.23
C MET A 647 -8.04 30.87 24.52
N SER A 648 -7.68 30.83 25.81
CA SER A 648 -6.54 30.03 26.28
C SER A 648 -6.82 28.53 26.16
N PHE A 649 -5.77 27.70 26.19
CA PHE A 649 -5.92 26.24 26.16
C PHE A 649 -6.80 25.71 27.31
N GLU A 650 -6.68 26.27 28.52
CA GLU A 650 -7.54 25.88 29.66
C GLU A 650 -9.04 26.18 29.37
N GLU A 651 -9.35 27.29 28.71
CA GLU A 651 -10.72 27.64 28.29
C GLU A 651 -11.21 26.74 27.16
N LYS A 652 -10.35 26.41 26.18
CA LYS A 652 -10.67 25.42 25.13
C LYS A 652 -10.98 24.03 25.73
N TYR A 653 -10.17 23.55 26.67
CA TYR A 653 -10.39 22.25 27.33
C TYR A 653 -11.73 22.22 28.09
N ALA A 654 -12.05 23.29 28.83
CA ALA A 654 -13.33 23.42 29.52
C ALA A 654 -14.52 23.49 28.54
N ALA A 655 -14.37 24.17 27.40
CA ALA A 655 -15.39 24.19 26.34
C ALA A 655 -15.62 22.81 25.72
N ALA A 656 -14.55 22.05 25.46
CA ALA A 656 -14.61 20.69 24.95
C ALA A 656 -15.29 19.72 25.95
N GLU A 657 -14.98 19.81 27.25
CA GLU A 657 -15.69 19.02 28.29
C GLU A 657 -17.21 19.28 28.30
N GLN A 658 -17.63 20.55 28.15
CA GLN A 658 -19.07 20.90 28.12
C GLN A 658 -19.76 20.47 26.82
N ALA A 659 -19.09 20.60 25.67
CA ALA A 659 -19.61 20.14 24.39
C ALA A 659 -19.76 18.60 24.36
N ALA A 660 -18.76 17.89 24.87
CA ALA A 660 -18.79 16.44 25.00
C ALA A 660 -19.93 15.95 25.90
N LEU A 661 -20.19 16.62 27.03
CA LEU A 661 -21.37 16.34 27.88
C LEU A 661 -22.69 16.45 27.10
N GLY A 662 -22.84 17.48 26.26
CA GLY A 662 -24.03 17.65 25.40
C GLY A 662 -24.16 16.53 24.35
N PHE A 663 -23.05 16.12 23.73
CA PHE A 663 -23.03 14.96 22.83
C PHE A 663 -23.39 13.65 23.55
N PHE A 664 -22.85 13.38 24.75
CA PHE A 664 -23.19 12.19 25.51
C PHE A 664 -24.65 12.20 26.01
N GLU A 665 -25.21 13.35 26.40
CA GLU A 665 -26.65 13.47 26.71
C GLU A 665 -27.51 13.17 25.47
N ALA A 666 -27.14 13.68 24.29
CA ALA A 666 -27.81 13.37 23.02
C ALA A 666 -27.60 11.94 22.51
N ALA A 667 -26.56 11.25 22.99
CA ALA A 667 -26.39 9.80 22.82
C ALA A 667 -27.29 8.98 23.77
N GLY A 668 -27.91 9.61 24.79
CA GLY A 668 -28.83 8.98 25.74
C GLY A 668 -28.23 8.70 27.12
N TYR A 669 -27.06 9.23 27.47
CA TYR A 669 -26.50 9.11 28.81
C TYR A 669 -27.24 9.99 29.81
N THR A 670 -27.41 9.48 31.04
CA THR A 670 -27.96 10.27 32.14
C THR A 670 -26.89 11.22 32.68
N VAL A 671 -27.10 12.54 32.50
CA VAL A 671 -26.26 13.60 33.10
C VAL A 671 -26.89 14.11 34.40
N VAL A 672 -26.10 14.16 35.48
CA VAL A 672 -26.47 14.73 36.78
C VAL A 672 -25.33 15.61 37.29
N ASP A 673 -25.64 16.85 37.70
CA ASP A 673 -24.68 17.83 38.24
C ASP A 673 -23.40 18.03 37.38
N GLY A 674 -23.54 17.92 36.05
CA GLY A 674 -22.43 18.04 35.09
C GLY A 674 -21.56 16.78 34.95
N LYS A 675 -22.09 15.61 35.32
CA LYS A 675 -21.41 14.31 35.17
C LYS A 675 -22.34 13.24 34.61
N LEU A 676 -21.78 12.36 33.80
CA LEU A 676 -22.41 11.12 33.35
C LEU A 676 -22.55 10.16 34.55
N THR A 677 -23.73 9.56 34.72
CA THR A 677 -23.99 8.62 35.83
C THR A 677 -24.53 7.26 35.40
N GLU A 678 -25.07 7.15 34.19
CA GLU A 678 -25.65 5.92 33.64
C GLU A 678 -25.57 5.98 32.11
N ALA A 679 -25.16 4.88 31.47
CA ALA A 679 -25.07 4.75 30.01
C ALA A 679 -26.39 4.20 29.43
N PRO A 680 -26.73 4.55 28.18
CA PRO A 680 -27.84 3.92 27.45
C PRO A 680 -27.52 2.48 27.08
N GLU A 681 -28.53 1.73 26.62
CA GLU A 681 -28.38 0.35 26.15
C GLU A 681 -27.32 0.25 25.02
N GLY A 682 -26.51 -0.82 25.02
CA GLY A 682 -25.37 -1.01 24.12
C GLY A 682 -24.09 -0.25 24.51
N ALA A 683 -24.20 0.94 25.10
CA ALA A 683 -23.07 1.81 25.42
C ALA A 683 -22.48 1.54 26.82
N LYS A 684 -21.32 2.15 27.12
CA LYS A 684 -20.48 1.83 28.30
C LYS A 684 -20.12 3.09 29.08
N MET A 685 -19.80 2.95 30.37
CA MET A 685 -19.21 4.05 31.18
C MET A 685 -17.67 4.02 31.18
N SER A 686 -17.09 3.15 30.35
CA SER A 686 -15.68 2.82 30.33
C SER A 686 -15.34 2.22 28.97
N TYR A 687 -14.33 2.80 28.31
CA TYR A 687 -13.82 2.38 27.00
C TYR A 687 -12.29 2.32 27.03
N GLU A 688 -11.68 1.57 26.12
CA GLU A 688 -10.23 1.42 25.97
C GLU A 688 -9.71 2.03 24.66
N VAL A 689 -8.51 2.63 24.71
CA VAL A 689 -7.72 3.03 23.54
C VAL A 689 -6.38 2.32 23.54
N ILE A 690 -6.06 1.64 22.44
CA ILE A 690 -4.77 0.99 22.22
C ILE A 690 -3.80 1.98 21.55
N VAL A 691 -2.60 2.13 22.11
CA VAL A 691 -1.54 3.03 21.61
C VAL A 691 -0.20 2.32 21.62
N PRO A 692 0.50 2.16 20.47
CA PRO A 692 1.81 1.52 20.45
C PRO A 692 2.89 2.54 20.87
N GLY A 693 3.11 2.67 22.19
CA GLY A 693 4.13 3.52 22.81
C GLY A 693 5.22 2.74 23.56
N ASP A 694 5.44 1.48 23.15
CA ASP A 694 6.36 0.49 23.73
C ASP A 694 6.15 0.19 25.23
N GLY A 695 4.98 0.49 25.79
CA GLY A 695 4.75 0.43 27.24
C GLY A 695 5.45 1.54 28.03
N THR A 696 5.87 2.61 27.34
CA THR A 696 6.59 3.76 27.89
C THR A 696 5.93 5.11 27.60
N GLY A 697 4.91 5.13 26.75
CA GLY A 697 4.23 6.33 26.27
C GLY A 697 4.97 7.12 25.18
N ASP A 698 5.97 6.54 24.50
CA ASP A 698 6.69 7.22 23.40
C ASP A 698 5.90 7.13 22.08
N HIS A 699 4.78 7.84 22.02
CA HIS A 699 3.94 7.94 20.83
C HIS A 699 3.33 9.35 20.74
N PRO A 700 3.26 10.00 19.56
CA PRO A 700 2.77 11.38 19.41
C PRO A 700 1.35 11.61 19.96
N ALA A 701 0.50 10.58 19.94
CA ALA A 701 -0.84 10.67 20.50
C ALA A 701 -0.91 10.48 22.03
N PHE A 702 0.14 10.01 22.71
CA PHE A 702 0.06 9.65 24.14
C PHE A 702 -0.27 10.84 25.05
N ALA A 703 0.24 12.04 24.72
CA ALA A 703 -0.13 13.28 25.39
C ALA A 703 -1.59 13.71 25.11
N ILE A 704 -2.16 13.36 23.94
CA ILE A 704 -3.58 13.56 23.63
C ILE A 704 -4.44 12.63 24.50
N LEU A 705 -4.10 11.34 24.55
CA LEU A 705 -4.87 10.32 25.27
C LEU A 705 -4.86 10.55 26.78
N THR A 706 -3.72 10.94 27.35
CA THR A 706 -3.61 11.25 28.80
C THR A 706 -4.36 12.53 29.18
N GLY A 707 -4.38 13.55 28.31
CA GLY A 707 -5.25 14.72 28.47
C GLY A 707 -6.73 14.34 28.42
N ALA A 708 -7.12 13.57 27.40
CA ALA A 708 -8.49 13.11 27.22
C ALA A 708 -8.99 12.20 28.36
N GLN A 709 -8.15 11.30 28.88
CA GLN A 709 -8.45 10.48 30.05
C GLN A 709 -8.80 11.33 31.28
N ALA A 710 -8.06 12.42 31.52
CA ALA A 710 -8.34 13.32 32.65
C ALA A 710 -9.67 14.08 32.45
N ALA A 711 -9.91 14.62 31.25
CA ALA A 711 -11.13 15.36 30.91
C ALA A 711 -12.39 14.46 30.94
N LEU A 712 -12.31 13.25 30.39
CA LEU A 712 -13.40 12.26 30.44
C LEU A 712 -13.71 11.87 31.88
N ALA A 713 -12.69 11.66 32.73
CA ALA A 713 -12.87 11.37 34.15
C ALA A 713 -13.47 12.56 34.93
N ASN A 714 -13.19 13.81 34.53
CA ASN A 714 -13.85 14.99 35.07
C ASN A 714 -15.36 14.97 34.80
N ILE A 715 -15.80 14.54 33.63
CA ILE A 715 -17.22 14.44 33.27
C ILE A 715 -17.87 13.07 33.54
N GLY A 716 -17.11 12.10 34.07
CA GLY A 716 -17.63 10.82 34.60
C GLY A 716 -17.49 9.60 33.68
N MET A 717 -16.80 9.72 32.55
CA MET A 717 -16.44 8.61 31.65
C MET A 717 -15.03 8.09 31.98
N GLU A 718 -14.81 6.78 31.94
CA GLU A 718 -13.45 6.20 32.01
C GLU A 718 -12.89 5.96 30.60
N LEU A 719 -11.67 6.44 30.32
CA LEU A 719 -10.87 6.03 29.17
C LEU A 719 -9.63 5.31 29.66
N LYS A 720 -9.52 4.00 29.39
CA LYS A 720 -8.32 3.22 29.66
C LYS A 720 -7.33 3.41 28.51
N ILE A 721 -6.07 3.66 28.85
CA ILE A 721 -4.98 3.70 27.87
C ILE A 721 -4.25 2.35 27.99
N ASN A 722 -4.32 1.56 26.93
CA ASN A 722 -3.60 0.31 26.77
C ASN A 722 -2.35 0.61 25.92
N ASP A 723 -1.20 0.63 26.57
CA ASP A 723 0.11 0.87 25.95
C ASP A 723 0.91 -0.45 26.00
N PRO A 724 0.73 -1.35 25.02
CA PRO A 724 1.43 -2.63 24.99
C PRO A 724 2.91 -2.45 24.62
N SER A 725 3.78 -3.23 25.26
CA SER A 725 5.19 -3.36 24.88
C SER A 725 5.42 -4.26 23.67
N ASP A 726 4.35 -4.65 22.97
CA ASP A 726 4.36 -5.42 21.74
C ASP A 726 3.28 -4.84 20.82
N ALA A 727 3.70 -4.20 19.73
CA ALA A 727 2.80 -3.53 18.80
C ALA A 727 1.85 -4.49 18.07
N ASN A 728 2.14 -5.80 18.02
CA ASN A 728 1.25 -6.78 17.40
C ASN A 728 -0.11 -6.87 18.10
N ILE A 729 -0.19 -6.54 19.40
CA ILE A 729 -1.44 -6.49 20.17
C ILE A 729 -2.43 -5.46 19.57
N LEU A 730 -1.95 -4.43 18.85
CA LEU A 730 -2.81 -3.52 18.11
C LEU A 730 -3.35 -4.17 16.82
N TRP A 731 -2.47 -4.80 16.03
CA TRP A 731 -2.84 -5.42 14.75
C TRP A 731 -3.76 -6.63 14.96
N ASP A 732 -3.43 -7.52 15.90
CA ASP A 732 -4.30 -8.61 16.37
C ASP A 732 -5.70 -8.10 16.76
N ALA A 733 -5.79 -6.93 17.40
CA ALA A 733 -7.06 -6.33 17.81
C ALA A 733 -7.85 -5.75 16.64
N LEU A 734 -7.18 -5.06 15.70
CA LEU A 734 -7.74 -4.47 14.48
C LEU A 734 -8.29 -5.55 13.53
N ASP A 735 -7.50 -6.59 13.30
CA ASP A 735 -7.84 -7.68 12.39
C ASP A 735 -8.89 -8.61 13.01
N SER A 736 -8.96 -8.71 14.35
CA SER A 736 -10.05 -9.41 15.07
C SER A 736 -11.28 -8.55 15.35
N SER A 737 -11.30 -7.30 14.88
CA SER A 737 -12.39 -6.34 15.09
C SER A 737 -12.76 -6.13 16.57
N SER A 738 -11.80 -6.27 17.48
CA SER A 738 -12.03 -6.25 18.94
C SER A 738 -11.65 -4.93 19.63
N GLN A 739 -10.98 -4.03 18.91
CA GLN A 739 -10.61 -2.68 19.34
C GLN A 739 -11.83 -1.75 19.51
N GLU A 740 -11.82 -0.90 20.54
CA GLU A 740 -12.81 0.18 20.69
C GLU A 740 -12.29 1.49 20.11
N LEU A 741 -11.13 1.95 20.58
CA LEU A 741 -10.35 3.04 20.01
C LEU A 741 -8.89 2.59 19.80
N TRP A 742 -8.19 3.21 18.85
CA TRP A 742 -6.76 2.96 18.62
C TRP A 742 -6.04 4.19 18.08
N THR A 743 -4.70 4.13 17.99
CA THR A 743 -3.89 5.16 17.32
C THR A 743 -2.94 4.54 16.30
N ALA A 744 -2.90 5.07 15.08
CA ALA A 744 -2.04 4.59 14.01
C ALA A 744 -1.73 5.74 13.02
N ALA A 745 -1.14 5.42 11.86
CA ALA A 745 -0.90 6.37 10.78
C ALA A 745 -1.19 5.73 9.41
N TRP A 746 -1.67 6.53 8.47
CA TRP A 746 -1.85 6.13 7.07
C TRP A 746 -0.69 6.64 6.22
N GLY A 747 -0.13 5.77 5.37
CA GLY A 747 0.51 6.20 4.13
C GLY A 747 -0.56 6.63 3.13
N SER A 748 -0.27 7.65 2.32
CA SER A 748 -1.15 8.15 1.25
C SER A 748 -0.57 7.81 -0.13
N THR A 749 -1.37 7.95 -1.18
CA THR A 749 -0.88 7.90 -2.58
C THR A 749 -1.01 9.28 -3.24
N ILE A 750 -0.52 9.42 -4.48
CA ILE A 750 -0.69 10.63 -5.29
C ILE A 750 -2.19 10.89 -5.57
N ASP A 751 -2.95 9.83 -5.78
CA ASP A 751 -4.41 9.91 -5.90
C ASP A 751 -5.06 9.76 -4.51
N PRO A 752 -5.92 10.70 -4.07
CA PRO A 752 -6.58 10.66 -2.76
C PRO A 752 -7.82 9.77 -2.76
N ASP A 753 -7.73 8.60 -3.39
CA ASP A 753 -8.84 7.67 -3.38
C ASP A 753 -9.11 7.14 -1.98
N MET A 754 -10.40 7.08 -1.63
CA MET A 754 -10.90 6.77 -0.30
C MET A 754 -11.47 5.35 -0.19
N TYR A 755 -11.47 4.60 -1.29
CA TYR A 755 -12.10 3.27 -1.38
C TYR A 755 -11.52 2.28 -0.38
N GLN A 756 -10.21 2.07 -0.38
CA GLN A 756 -9.56 1.09 0.51
C GLN A 756 -9.89 1.37 1.99
N VAL A 757 -9.85 2.64 2.40
CA VAL A 757 -9.91 3.04 3.80
C VAL A 757 -11.35 3.12 4.34
N TYR A 758 -12.33 3.54 3.52
CA TYR A 758 -13.68 3.89 4.00
C TYR A 758 -14.86 3.25 3.26
N HIS A 759 -14.65 2.52 2.15
CA HIS A 759 -15.77 1.86 1.48
C HIS A 759 -16.30 0.68 2.31
N SER A 760 -17.62 0.50 2.36
CA SER A 760 -18.29 -0.48 3.24
C SER A 760 -17.85 -1.93 2.98
N SER A 761 -17.48 -2.28 1.74
CA SER A 761 -17.00 -3.63 1.39
C SER A 761 -15.64 -3.99 1.99
N ASN A 762 -14.85 -3.01 2.41
CA ASN A 762 -13.50 -3.23 2.93
C ASN A 762 -13.47 -3.31 4.45
N VAL A 763 -14.63 -3.36 5.12
CA VAL A 763 -14.72 -3.67 6.55
C VAL A 763 -14.33 -5.14 6.75
N VAL A 764 -13.57 -5.41 7.81
CA VAL A 764 -13.01 -6.73 8.12
C VAL A 764 -14.06 -7.84 8.03
N GLY A 765 -13.86 -8.78 7.10
CA GLY A 765 -14.74 -9.94 6.89
C GLY A 765 -15.92 -9.72 5.94
N GLU A 766 -16.06 -8.55 5.31
CA GLU A 766 -17.08 -8.29 4.26
C GLU A 766 -16.58 -8.68 2.83
N GLY A 767 -15.38 -9.26 2.72
CA GLY A 767 -14.84 -9.81 1.46
C GLY A 767 -14.11 -8.81 0.55
N GLY A 768 -13.81 -7.61 1.04
CA GLY A 768 -12.96 -6.61 0.38
C GLY A 768 -11.49 -6.71 0.79
N SER A 769 -10.85 -5.56 1.02
CA SER A 769 -9.44 -5.48 1.43
C SER A 769 -9.19 -5.48 2.95
N ASP A 770 -10.24 -5.74 3.75
CA ASP A 770 -10.28 -5.71 5.23
C ASP A 770 -9.66 -4.46 5.92
N SER A 771 -9.36 -3.41 5.16
CA SER A 771 -8.60 -2.23 5.63
C SER A 771 -9.45 -1.19 6.37
N ASN A 772 -10.78 -1.29 6.31
CA ASN A 772 -11.73 -0.39 6.96
C ASN A 772 -12.02 -0.86 8.40
N HIS A 773 -11.00 -0.82 9.26
CA HIS A 773 -11.10 -1.12 10.70
C HIS A 773 -11.94 -0.09 11.49
N TYR A 774 -12.53 0.90 10.82
CA TYR A 774 -13.50 1.85 11.38
C TYR A 774 -14.92 1.26 11.45
N HIS A 775 -15.22 0.23 10.66
CA HIS A 775 -16.56 -0.36 10.53
C HIS A 775 -17.63 0.65 10.06
N ILE A 776 -17.21 1.66 9.30
CA ILE A 776 -18.17 2.58 8.66
C ILE A 776 -18.89 1.86 7.53
N ARG A 777 -20.22 1.86 7.59
CA ARG A 777 -21.11 1.29 6.56
C ARG A 777 -22.14 2.35 6.18
N ASP A 778 -21.95 3.01 5.04
CA ASP A 778 -22.76 4.16 4.62
C ASP A 778 -22.85 4.28 3.09
N GLU A 779 -23.97 3.84 2.52
CA GLU A 779 -24.25 3.79 1.06
C GLU A 779 -23.98 5.12 0.34
N ALA A 780 -24.14 6.26 1.01
CA ALA A 780 -23.92 7.57 0.40
C ALA A 780 -22.44 8.00 0.45
N LEU A 781 -21.66 7.52 1.42
CA LEU A 781 -20.20 7.64 1.39
C LEU A 781 -19.63 6.76 0.28
N ASP A 782 -20.09 5.51 0.18
CA ASP A 782 -19.71 4.58 -0.88
C ASP A 782 -19.96 5.16 -2.27
N GLN A 783 -21.16 5.72 -2.49
CA GLN A 783 -21.50 6.38 -3.76
C GLN A 783 -20.61 7.59 -4.04
N PHE A 784 -20.29 8.44 -3.06
CA PHE A 784 -19.36 9.56 -3.26
C PHE A 784 -17.95 9.08 -3.66
N ILE A 785 -17.45 8.01 -3.04
CA ILE A 785 -16.15 7.43 -3.40
C ILE A 785 -16.19 6.91 -4.84
N LEU A 786 -17.24 6.17 -5.21
CA LEU A 786 -17.40 5.62 -6.56
C LEU A 786 -17.60 6.72 -7.62
N ASP A 787 -18.34 7.80 -7.31
CA ASP A 787 -18.51 8.96 -8.20
C ASP A 787 -17.17 9.70 -8.40
N ALA A 788 -16.38 9.89 -7.33
CA ALA A 788 -15.07 10.52 -7.40
C ALA A 788 -14.02 9.66 -8.13
N ARG A 789 -14.17 8.33 -8.14
CA ARG A 789 -13.35 7.43 -8.98
C ARG A 789 -13.77 7.45 -10.45
N LYS A 790 -15.04 7.71 -10.76
CA LYS A 790 -15.61 7.65 -12.13
C LYS A 790 -15.51 8.95 -12.93
N SER A 791 -14.69 9.91 -12.50
CA SER A 791 -14.53 11.21 -13.16
C SER A 791 -13.05 11.58 -13.32
N ASP A 792 -12.72 12.23 -14.43
CA ASP A 792 -11.42 12.83 -14.75
C ASP A 792 -11.29 14.28 -14.28
N ASP A 793 -12.41 15.01 -14.17
CA ASP A 793 -12.47 16.39 -13.67
C ASP A 793 -12.05 16.49 -12.19
N GLN A 794 -10.78 16.81 -11.96
CA GLN A 794 -10.18 17.01 -10.63
C GLN A 794 -10.97 18.01 -9.75
N GLY A 795 -11.62 19.01 -10.35
CA GLY A 795 -12.45 19.99 -9.64
C GLY A 795 -13.75 19.38 -9.12
N TYR A 796 -14.43 18.58 -9.95
CA TYR A 796 -15.56 17.75 -9.51
C TYR A 796 -15.13 16.75 -8.43
N ARG A 797 -14.04 16.00 -8.68
CA ARG A 797 -13.49 15.04 -7.70
C ARG A 797 -13.21 15.70 -6.35
N LYS A 798 -12.57 16.88 -6.31
CA LYS A 798 -12.32 17.62 -5.05
C LYS A 798 -13.61 17.97 -4.32
N ALA A 799 -14.65 18.41 -5.05
CA ALA A 799 -15.96 18.71 -4.46
C ALA A 799 -16.70 17.46 -3.93
N VAL A 800 -16.49 16.28 -4.53
CA VAL A 800 -17.04 15.01 -4.04
C VAL A 800 -16.24 14.46 -2.86
N TYR A 801 -14.90 14.49 -2.91
CA TYR A 801 -14.05 14.11 -1.77
C TYR A 801 -14.31 15.00 -0.54
N LYS A 802 -14.61 16.29 -0.70
CA LYS A 802 -15.06 17.15 0.41
C LYS A 802 -16.34 16.61 1.09
N GLN A 803 -17.34 16.19 0.30
CA GLN A 803 -18.58 15.58 0.82
C GLN A 803 -18.34 14.23 1.50
N ALA A 804 -17.38 13.43 1.01
CA ALA A 804 -16.94 12.21 1.67
C ALA A 804 -16.27 12.51 3.03
N LEU A 805 -15.31 13.45 3.07
CA LEU A 805 -14.61 13.86 4.29
C LEU A 805 -15.56 14.42 5.36
N ASP A 806 -16.51 15.29 4.98
CA ASP A 806 -17.52 15.82 5.90
C ASP A 806 -18.39 14.69 6.50
N ARG A 807 -18.64 13.62 5.72
CA ARG A 807 -19.44 12.46 6.13
C ARG A 807 -18.65 11.50 7.04
N ILE A 808 -17.35 11.32 6.80
CA ILE A 808 -16.44 10.58 7.70
C ILE A 808 -16.32 11.31 9.05
N ILE A 809 -16.20 12.63 9.04
CA ILE A 809 -16.20 13.47 10.26
C ILE A 809 -17.54 13.41 10.99
N ASP A 810 -18.69 13.41 10.28
CA ASP A 810 -20.00 13.19 10.90
C ASP A 810 -20.15 11.81 11.57
N TRP A 811 -19.54 10.77 11.00
CA TRP A 811 -19.47 9.46 11.63
C TRP A 811 -18.57 9.40 12.87
N ALA A 812 -17.65 10.36 13.02
CA ALA A 812 -16.70 10.51 14.12
C ALA A 812 -15.87 9.25 14.42
N VAL A 813 -15.58 8.46 13.38
CA VAL A 813 -14.76 7.24 13.46
C VAL A 813 -13.26 7.53 13.40
N GLU A 814 -12.86 8.72 12.98
CA GLU A 814 -11.45 9.11 12.87
C GLU A 814 -11.21 10.54 13.36
N ILE A 815 -10.20 10.70 14.21
CA ILE A 815 -9.68 11.99 14.64
C ILE A 815 -8.30 12.17 14.00
N PRO A 816 -8.16 12.97 12.93
CA PRO A 816 -6.85 13.28 12.36
C PRO A 816 -5.99 14.02 13.40
N THR A 817 -4.72 13.66 13.54
CA THR A 817 -3.84 14.22 14.59
C THR A 817 -2.71 15.07 14.05
N TYR A 818 -1.88 14.55 13.14
CA TYR A 818 -0.72 15.29 12.63
C TYR A 818 -0.30 14.88 11.21
N GLN A 819 0.16 15.87 10.46
CA GLN A 819 1.00 15.73 9.28
C GLN A 819 2.46 15.96 9.70
N ARG A 820 3.33 14.94 9.61
CA ARG A 820 4.77 15.11 9.89
C ARG A 820 5.53 15.55 8.63
N LYS A 821 6.74 16.09 8.82
CA LYS A 821 7.73 16.29 7.75
C LYS A 821 8.84 15.24 7.82
N ASN A 822 9.31 14.80 6.66
CA ASN A 822 10.61 14.16 6.48
C ASN A 822 11.69 15.25 6.50
N VAL A 823 12.85 14.98 7.09
CA VAL A 823 13.94 15.96 7.21
C VAL A 823 15.22 15.40 6.63
N ILE A 824 15.53 15.84 5.43
CA ILE A 824 16.67 15.40 4.63
C ILE A 824 17.79 16.42 4.83
N ILE A 825 18.99 15.94 5.16
CA ILE A 825 20.16 16.79 5.37
C ILE A 825 21.31 16.44 4.41
N PHE A 826 22.09 17.45 4.03
CA PHE A 826 23.18 17.39 3.06
C PHE A 826 24.41 18.14 3.61
N SER A 827 25.62 17.65 3.35
CA SER A 827 26.87 18.34 3.73
C SER A 827 27.13 19.52 2.80
N THR A 828 26.98 20.75 3.30
CA THR A 828 27.27 21.97 2.53
C THR A 828 28.73 22.07 2.12
N GLU A 829 29.64 21.50 2.92
CA GLU A 829 31.09 21.46 2.65
C GLU A 829 31.48 20.50 1.53
N ARG A 830 30.67 19.47 1.23
CA ARG A 830 31.03 18.36 0.33
C ARG A 830 30.12 18.23 -0.88
N VAL A 831 28.84 18.56 -0.76
CA VAL A 831 27.86 18.59 -1.85
C VAL A 831 27.75 20.01 -2.40
N ASN A 832 27.67 20.14 -3.73
CA ASN A 832 27.36 21.40 -4.39
C ASN A 832 25.85 21.66 -4.30
N ILE A 833 25.42 22.30 -3.21
CA ILE A 833 23.99 22.54 -2.89
C ILE A 833 23.23 23.22 -4.04
N ASP A 834 23.90 24.08 -4.83
CA ASP A 834 23.34 24.76 -6.00
C ASP A 834 22.99 23.81 -7.16
N THR A 835 23.30 22.51 -7.03
CA THR A 835 23.00 21.44 -8.00
C THR A 835 22.10 20.33 -7.45
N LEU A 836 21.64 20.45 -6.20
CA LEU A 836 20.53 19.62 -5.70
C LEU A 836 19.22 20.03 -6.39
N THR A 837 18.25 19.11 -6.43
CA THR A 837 16.88 19.41 -6.85
C THR A 837 16.35 20.67 -6.15
N PRO A 838 16.02 21.75 -6.88
CA PRO A 838 15.38 22.93 -6.30
C PRO A 838 13.92 22.61 -5.93
N ASP A 839 13.39 23.23 -4.88
CA ASP A 839 12.03 23.00 -4.37
C ASP A 839 11.68 21.50 -4.30
N ILE A 840 12.39 20.76 -3.44
CA ILE A 840 12.13 19.34 -3.15
C ILE A 840 10.74 19.22 -2.53
N THR A 841 9.90 18.32 -3.07
CA THR A 841 8.56 18.06 -2.53
C THR A 841 8.32 16.57 -2.30
N THR A 842 7.15 16.25 -1.74
CA THR A 842 6.64 14.90 -1.53
C THR A 842 6.56 14.07 -2.82
N PHE A 843 6.41 14.72 -3.97
CA PHE A 843 6.23 14.10 -5.28
C PHE A 843 7.43 14.32 -6.23
N TRP A 844 8.31 15.27 -5.92
CA TRP A 844 9.57 15.48 -6.63
C TRP A 844 10.74 15.52 -5.63
N GLY A 845 11.22 14.33 -5.28
CA GLY A 845 12.31 14.12 -4.33
C GLY A 845 13.68 14.52 -4.91
N TRP A 846 14.69 14.61 -4.03
CA TRP A 846 16.05 15.01 -4.42
C TRP A 846 16.79 13.97 -5.30
N LEU A 847 16.28 12.75 -5.39
CA LEU A 847 16.75 11.73 -6.34
C LEU A 847 16.22 11.96 -7.77
N SER A 848 15.17 12.76 -7.97
CA SER A 848 14.56 13.00 -9.29
C SER A 848 15.46 13.77 -10.27
N ASP A 849 16.55 14.38 -9.77
CA ASP A 849 17.57 15.07 -10.57
C ASP A 849 19.00 14.61 -10.21
N ILE A 850 19.16 13.37 -9.74
CA ILE A 850 20.44 12.81 -9.22
C ILE A 850 21.57 12.76 -10.26
N GLU A 851 21.28 12.90 -11.56
CA GLU A 851 22.29 13.04 -12.61
C GLU A 851 22.93 14.45 -12.65
N LEU A 852 22.22 15.47 -12.16
CA LEU A 852 22.68 16.87 -12.13
C LEU A 852 23.54 17.21 -10.91
N VAL A 853 23.45 16.44 -9.83
CA VAL A 853 24.12 16.70 -8.55
C VAL A 853 25.65 16.62 -8.68
N GLU A 854 26.36 17.51 -8.00
CA GLU A 854 27.82 17.57 -7.96
C GLU A 854 28.39 17.48 -6.53
N MET A 855 29.57 16.88 -6.40
CA MET A 855 30.45 17.04 -5.22
C MET A 855 31.43 18.20 -5.44
N ARG A 856 31.93 18.77 -4.34
CA ARG A 856 32.92 19.87 -4.32
C ARG A 856 34.38 19.38 -4.39
#